data_AF-A0A518FUM7-F1
#
_entry.id   AF-A0A518FUM7-F1
#
_cell.length_a   1.000
_cell.length_b   1.000
_cell.length_c   1.000
_cell.angle_alpha   90.00
_cell.angle_beta   90.00
_cell.angle_gamma   90.00
#
_symmetry.space_group_name_H-M   'P 1'
#
loop_
_entity.id
_entity.type
_entity.pdbx_description
1 polymer ?
#
loop_
_entity_poly.entity_id
_entity_poly.type
_entity_poly.pdbx_seq_one_letter_code
_entity_poly.pdbx_strand_id
1 'polypeptide(L)'
;MTAPFMKSLVCLLMFVWIQSEPLSAETSAEEPLILLQETFQEPLSRDWFWGLGTWKAENGILRGYESGPRRHGPVKMRRFVLGDGIIDFEFRLEGKARFAGMIFNGSQERGHIVHLVVSRDQIRVLGHAKKGESENLLQKPHQIETDKWYQAQIQFHGPEMTVKVDGQEFTVKADYIAEPKLTFGLGGDSGGPAGEKAGALEFRHLKIRPASAKQTVGIGEIGVVRRLHTGFRFTEGPAADAEGNLYFSDLPTEKVYRVSNDDKLTTFLEESLRTNGLFFHPDGRLFACQSGSQKTQGAPAQIVAYDPSTGKFQVIADKCDGKAFHRVNDLVLDSQGGVYFSDIGGSAKRPGPSGVFYVSAEGTVRQLVKDVSRCNGVLLSPDEKTLYVLPSGQPELLAYPILAPGRIGPGHVLGTLVQKEGQPLAGGDGLTVDVQGNLYLTRPRANCIQVMSPAGETLAVIPFPEGPANCAFGGPERKTLYVTARTSLYAVRMPIAGFQLTNQTGLTDEARSAIRSEIQAVIREGYYPGISILLIHKGKVVMREAHGVVDIKTREPFTVDQLCWLASTGKLFTATLMASLVDEGLLTFDDPISKTFPEFANIRLPDGTKPRQPVRLRHAMSHTSGIPNDNWLKAEKHLEKDSPQLSDYVSPQTAQDFVNGCLKLGLVVEPGTKMMYGQPIDLSACVAEKVTGKTFIELMQERVFKPLGLQQSTIQPTRQELKKLAPLYSSSKPGVFEPDHFGLEVAERQNKRFSTAGGGVYSTLDDIGTLMQLHLQRGKHHGKQLIRAETFQQLYQPQPGTNGRYGLAFQIKDSPINGLSRILSHPGYSGPVAWIDFERDLVGVLLMQSNTVNRTKHHNRIIDTIYRFVPAEPASH
;
A
#
# COMPACT_ATOMS: atom_id res chain seq x y z
N MET A 1 -11.28 -22.13 -63.45
CA MET A 1 -12.51 -22.03 -62.64
C MET A 1 -12.50 -23.21 -61.67
N THR A 2 -11.76 -23.18 -60.56
CA THR A 2 -11.98 -22.54 -59.23
C THR A 2 -12.98 -23.26 -58.32
N ALA A 3 -12.47 -24.32 -57.67
CA ALA A 3 -12.63 -24.73 -56.26
C ALA A 3 -11.53 -25.79 -56.01
N PRO A 4 -10.95 -25.97 -54.79
CA PRO A 4 -11.65 -26.78 -53.78
C PRO A 4 -11.27 -26.58 -52.29
N PHE A 5 -12.12 -27.18 -51.45
CA PHE A 5 -11.87 -27.67 -50.09
C PHE A 5 -10.78 -28.77 -50.08
N MET A 6 -9.81 -28.73 -49.15
CA MET A 6 -9.23 -29.93 -48.51
C MET A 6 -8.27 -29.59 -47.35
N LYS A 7 -8.51 -30.23 -46.19
CA LYS A 7 -7.53 -30.71 -45.16
C LYS A 7 -6.73 -29.62 -44.41
N SER A 8 -6.98 -29.29 -43.15
CA SER A 8 -6.87 -30.11 -41.92
C SER A 8 -5.68 -31.08 -41.90
N LEU A 9 -4.76 -30.77 -40.98
CA LEU A 9 -3.64 -31.55 -40.46
C LEU A 9 -2.28 -31.42 -41.19
N VAL A 10 -1.32 -30.90 -40.40
CA VAL A 10 0.15 -30.97 -40.52
C VAL A 10 0.85 -29.83 -41.28
N CYS A 11 1.94 -29.36 -40.64
CA CYS A 11 2.95 -28.36 -41.00
C CYS A 11 2.66 -26.93 -40.50
N LEU A 12 3.14 -26.40 -39.36
CA LEU A 12 4.33 -26.65 -38.53
C LEU A 12 5.64 -26.87 -39.33
N LEU A 13 6.57 -25.90 -39.24
CA LEU A 13 7.89 -25.81 -39.91
C LEU A 13 7.80 -25.16 -41.32
N MET A 14 8.56 -24.13 -41.68
CA MET A 14 9.92 -23.74 -41.27
C MET A 14 10.25 -22.30 -41.76
N PHE A 15 11.20 -21.67 -41.08
CA PHE A 15 12.19 -20.62 -41.47
C PHE A 15 12.25 -19.59 -40.33
N VAL A 16 13.31 -19.50 -39.51
CA VAL A 16 14.74 -19.61 -39.81
C VAL A 16 15.50 -20.26 -38.65
N TRP A 17 16.45 -21.10 -39.05
CA TRP A 17 17.45 -21.79 -38.26
C TRP A 17 18.54 -20.79 -37.81
N ILE A 18 18.63 -20.53 -36.50
CA ILE A 18 19.86 -20.06 -35.85
C ILE A 18 20.06 -20.95 -34.62
N GLN A 19 21.28 -21.47 -34.53
CA GLN A 19 21.83 -22.44 -33.61
C GLN A 19 21.24 -22.44 -32.20
N SER A 20 20.65 -23.58 -31.84
CA SER A 20 20.52 -24.03 -30.46
C SER A 20 21.90 -24.49 -29.96
N GLU A 21 22.61 -23.62 -29.24
CA GLU A 21 23.44 -24.13 -28.14
C GLU A 21 22.51 -24.36 -26.95
N PRO A 22 22.63 -25.50 -26.25
CA PRO A 22 22.00 -25.63 -24.95
C PRO A 22 22.75 -24.67 -24.03
N LEU A 23 22.18 -23.49 -23.76
CA LEU A 23 22.48 -22.81 -22.51
C LEU A 23 21.91 -23.72 -21.44
N SER A 24 22.77 -24.64 -20.98
CA SER A 24 22.67 -25.23 -19.67
C SER A 24 22.20 -24.14 -18.73
N ALA A 25 21.02 -24.32 -18.16
CA ALA A 25 20.75 -23.74 -16.86
C ALA A 25 21.80 -24.36 -15.93
N GLU A 26 22.98 -23.76 -15.91
CA GLU A 26 23.81 -23.76 -14.71
C GLU A 26 22.89 -23.16 -13.66
N THR A 27 22.22 -24.05 -12.93
CA THR A 27 21.94 -23.81 -11.53
C THR A 27 23.29 -23.42 -10.96
N SER A 28 23.55 -22.12 -10.89
CA SER A 28 24.65 -21.62 -10.09
C SER A 28 24.34 -22.15 -8.70
N ALA A 29 25.07 -23.18 -8.27
CA ALA A 29 25.03 -23.61 -6.89
C ALA A 29 25.34 -22.35 -6.07
N GLU A 30 24.32 -21.80 -5.42
CA GLU A 30 24.41 -20.54 -4.67
C GLU A 30 25.58 -20.66 -3.70
N GLU A 31 26.50 -19.70 -3.76
CA GLU A 31 27.71 -19.77 -2.98
C GLU A 31 27.37 -19.76 -1.48
N PRO A 32 27.85 -20.72 -0.69
CA PRO A 32 27.46 -20.87 0.70
C PRO A 32 27.85 -19.65 1.54
N LEU A 33 26.93 -19.19 2.40
CA LEU A 33 27.09 -18.08 3.36
C LEU A 33 28.51 -17.99 3.94
N ILE A 34 29.18 -16.86 3.72
CA ILE A 34 30.58 -16.63 4.10
C ILE A 34 30.64 -15.64 5.27
N LEU A 35 31.02 -16.13 6.46
CA LEU A 35 31.22 -15.31 7.67
C LEU A 35 32.49 -14.47 7.59
N LEU A 36 33.51 -14.97 6.90
CA LEU A 36 34.76 -14.27 6.64
C LEU A 36 35.41 -14.84 5.39
N GLN A 37 35.78 -13.98 4.45
CA GLN A 37 36.68 -14.33 3.35
C GLN A 37 37.84 -13.37 3.40
N GLU A 38 39.06 -13.90 3.48
CA GLU A 38 40.27 -13.10 3.49
C GLU A 38 41.05 -13.33 2.21
N THR A 39 41.24 -12.25 1.47
CA THR A 39 41.92 -12.26 0.17
C THR A 39 43.39 -11.86 0.29
N PHE A 40 43.85 -11.42 1.47
CA PHE A 40 45.23 -11.01 1.77
C PHE A 40 45.81 -9.99 0.77
N GLN A 41 44.96 -9.10 0.25
CA GLN A 41 45.35 -7.99 -0.64
C GLN A 41 45.82 -6.76 0.14
N GLU A 42 45.35 -6.59 1.38
CA GLU A 42 45.73 -5.47 2.25
C GLU A 42 46.44 -5.97 3.53
N PRO A 43 47.30 -5.15 4.16
CA PRO A 43 47.96 -5.52 5.41
C PRO A 43 46.95 -5.87 6.53
N LEU A 44 47.11 -7.04 7.14
CA LEU A 44 46.26 -7.47 8.25
C LEU A 44 46.60 -6.74 9.55
N SER A 45 45.61 -6.64 10.45
CA SER A 45 45.86 -6.16 11.81
C SER A 45 46.75 -7.14 12.57
N ARG A 46 47.48 -6.63 13.58
CA ARG A 46 48.40 -7.45 14.40
C ARG A 46 47.72 -8.57 15.20
N ASP A 47 46.39 -8.54 15.32
CA ASP A 47 45.59 -9.46 16.12
C ASP A 47 45.26 -10.78 15.39
N TRP A 48 45.62 -10.89 14.11
CA TRP A 48 45.49 -12.13 13.33
C TRP A 48 46.53 -13.18 13.71
N PHE A 49 47.54 -12.81 14.50
CA PHE A 49 48.75 -13.60 14.63
C PHE A 49 49.00 -14.05 16.07
N TRP A 50 49.25 -15.34 16.23
CA TRP A 50 49.69 -15.95 17.48
C TRP A 50 51.04 -16.61 17.23
N GLY A 51 52.13 -15.92 17.57
CA GLY A 51 53.49 -16.39 17.33
C GLY A 51 54.49 -15.26 17.08
N LEU A 52 55.76 -15.52 17.35
CA LEU A 52 56.85 -14.55 17.21
C LEU A 52 57.20 -14.39 15.73
N GLY A 53 56.94 -13.21 15.14
CA GLY A 53 57.33 -12.94 13.76
C GLY A 53 56.74 -11.66 13.16
N THR A 54 57.31 -11.22 12.04
CA THR A 54 56.79 -10.18 11.15
C THR A 54 55.92 -10.82 10.07
N TRP A 55 54.75 -10.25 9.81
CA TRP A 55 53.79 -10.77 8.85
C TRP A 55 53.56 -9.77 7.73
N LYS A 56 53.46 -10.24 6.49
CA LYS A 56 53.20 -9.43 5.29
C LYS A 56 52.09 -10.08 4.47
N ALA A 57 51.07 -9.30 4.12
CA ALA A 57 50.05 -9.70 3.15
C ALA A 57 50.36 -9.01 1.82
N GLU A 58 50.58 -9.77 0.75
CA GLU A 58 50.91 -9.27 -0.58
C GLU A 58 50.53 -10.31 -1.64
N ASN A 59 49.99 -9.87 -2.78
CA ASN A 59 49.61 -10.73 -3.91
C ASN A 59 48.69 -11.89 -3.53
N GLY A 60 47.81 -11.68 -2.54
CA GLY A 60 46.87 -12.69 -2.06
C GLY A 60 47.46 -13.78 -1.17
N ILE A 61 48.70 -13.61 -0.72
CA ILE A 61 49.38 -14.53 0.19
C ILE A 61 49.71 -13.78 1.49
N LEU A 62 49.35 -14.40 2.60
CA LEU A 62 49.82 -13.99 3.92
C LEU A 62 51.07 -14.77 4.28
N ARG A 63 52.18 -14.06 4.47
CA ARG A 63 53.50 -14.65 4.73
C ARG A 63 54.06 -14.21 6.08
N GLY A 64 54.47 -15.17 6.91
CA GLY A 64 55.11 -14.96 8.20
C GLY A 64 56.62 -15.22 8.15
N TYR A 65 57.42 -14.32 8.74
CA TYR A 65 58.88 -14.40 8.87
C TYR A 65 59.32 -14.23 10.33
N GLU A 66 60.47 -14.77 10.70
CA GLU A 66 61.08 -14.51 12.01
C GLU A 66 62.18 -13.45 11.88
N SER A 67 61.83 -12.17 12.05
CA SER A 67 62.76 -11.14 12.53
C SER A 67 62.04 -9.81 12.82
N GLY A 68 61.81 -9.51 14.11
CA GLY A 68 61.40 -8.18 14.55
C GLY A 68 61.02 -8.09 16.04
N PRO A 69 61.23 -6.92 16.70
CA PRO A 69 60.88 -6.73 18.11
C PRO A 69 59.36 -6.79 18.36
N ARG A 70 58.97 -7.43 19.48
CA ARG A 70 57.58 -7.52 19.94
C ARG A 70 56.99 -6.12 20.12
N ARG A 71 55.88 -5.80 19.43
CA ARG A 71 55.14 -4.54 19.66
C ARG A 71 53.70 -4.84 20.09
N HIS A 72 53.42 -4.63 21.37
CA HIS A 72 52.07 -4.67 21.96
C HIS A 72 51.53 -3.23 22.14
N GLY A 73 50.36 -2.94 21.59
CA GLY A 73 49.58 -1.69 21.75
C GLY A 73 48.08 -2.00 21.56
N PRO A 74 47.11 -1.11 21.85
CA PRO A 74 45.70 -1.47 21.92
C PRO A 74 45.06 -1.60 20.52
N VAL A 75 44.26 -2.65 20.26
CA VAL A 75 43.76 -3.00 18.92
C VAL A 75 42.32 -3.54 18.93
N LYS A 76 41.58 -3.32 17.83
CA LYS A 76 40.21 -3.81 17.56
C LYS A 76 40.27 -5.13 16.77
N MET A 77 39.83 -6.22 17.40
CA MET A 77 39.61 -7.53 16.75
C MET A 77 38.34 -7.52 15.86
N ARG A 78 38.37 -8.19 14.70
CA ARG A 78 37.15 -8.64 14.02
C ARG A 78 36.58 -9.81 14.81
N ARG A 79 35.66 -9.53 15.73
CA ARG A 79 34.90 -10.57 16.43
C ARG A 79 33.92 -11.19 15.43
N PHE A 80 34.02 -12.49 15.24
CA PHE A 80 33.01 -13.29 14.55
C PHE A 80 32.60 -14.37 15.53
N VAL A 81 31.30 -14.68 15.60
CA VAL A 81 30.81 -15.73 16.49
C VAL A 81 30.55 -16.96 15.63
N LEU A 82 31.42 -17.97 15.74
CA LEU A 82 31.28 -19.25 15.05
C LEU A 82 30.93 -20.34 16.06
N GLY A 83 29.72 -20.91 15.98
CA GLY A 83 29.36 -22.13 16.71
C GLY A 83 29.79 -23.35 15.89
N ASP A 84 28.86 -23.82 15.06
CA ASP A 84 29.11 -24.81 14.02
C ASP A 84 29.54 -24.11 12.72
N GLY A 85 30.54 -24.65 12.04
CA GLY A 85 31.27 -23.90 11.03
C GLY A 85 32.15 -24.75 10.13
N ILE A 86 32.45 -24.25 8.94
CA ILE A 86 33.47 -24.78 8.03
C ILE A 86 34.48 -23.66 7.75
N ILE A 87 35.76 -23.98 7.86
CA ILE A 87 36.88 -23.08 7.58
C ILE A 87 37.74 -23.75 6.53
N ASP A 88 37.82 -23.15 5.35
CA ASP A 88 38.70 -23.57 4.26
C ASP A 88 39.92 -22.64 4.21
N PHE A 89 41.10 -23.20 3.99
CA PHE A 89 42.32 -22.43 3.77
C PHE A 89 43.37 -23.28 3.05
N GLU A 90 44.35 -22.61 2.47
CA GLU A 90 45.57 -23.24 1.98
C GLU A 90 46.76 -22.77 2.80
N PHE A 91 47.72 -23.66 3.04
CA PHE A 91 48.96 -23.31 3.72
C PHE A 91 50.18 -23.96 3.07
N ARG A 92 51.35 -23.40 3.34
CA ARG A 92 52.64 -23.93 2.89
C ARG A 92 53.74 -23.64 3.91
N LEU A 93 54.63 -24.61 4.11
CA LEU A 93 55.87 -24.45 4.88
C LEU A 93 57.02 -24.29 3.91
N GLU A 94 57.71 -23.15 3.92
CA GLU A 94 58.88 -22.90 3.08
C GLU A 94 60.19 -23.07 3.83
N GLY A 95 61.21 -23.58 3.13
CA GLY A 95 62.58 -23.65 3.60
C GLY A 95 62.73 -24.40 4.93
N LYS A 96 63.04 -23.68 6.02
CA LYS A 96 63.28 -24.25 7.36
C LYS A 96 62.04 -24.27 8.27
N ALA A 97 60.88 -23.83 7.81
CA ALA A 97 59.67 -23.78 8.64
C ALA A 97 59.30 -25.16 9.19
N ARG A 98 58.95 -25.21 10.48
CA ARG A 98 58.72 -26.45 11.24
C ARG A 98 57.25 -26.81 11.36
N PHE A 99 56.38 -25.82 11.57
CA PHE A 99 54.94 -26.03 11.62
C PHE A 99 54.14 -24.77 11.30
N ALA A 100 52.91 -24.97 10.85
CA ALA A 100 51.85 -23.95 10.75
C ALA A 100 50.74 -24.29 11.75
N GLY A 101 50.07 -23.29 12.29
CA GLY A 101 49.02 -23.48 13.27
C GLY A 101 47.90 -22.47 13.18
N MET A 102 46.71 -22.90 13.63
CA MET A 102 45.52 -22.06 13.70
C MET A 102 44.80 -22.28 15.03
N ILE A 103 44.67 -21.19 15.80
CA ILE A 103 44.13 -21.19 17.16
C ILE A 103 42.76 -20.53 17.22
N PHE A 104 41.86 -21.10 18.01
CA PHE A 104 40.50 -20.60 18.19
C PHE A 104 40.26 -20.19 19.63
N ASN A 105 39.75 -18.97 19.82
CA ASN A 105 39.53 -18.39 21.14
C ASN A 105 38.05 -18.32 21.49
N GLY A 106 37.76 -18.55 22.77
CA GLY A 106 36.41 -18.52 23.35
C GLY A 106 36.13 -17.24 24.14
N SER A 107 35.29 -17.37 25.17
CA SER A 107 35.03 -16.31 26.14
C SER A 107 36.31 -15.88 26.88
N GLN A 108 36.29 -14.69 27.51
CA GLN A 108 37.47 -14.15 28.21
C GLN A 108 37.98 -15.03 29.37
N GLU A 109 37.16 -15.96 29.87
CA GLU A 109 37.53 -16.86 30.98
C GLU A 109 38.51 -17.96 30.56
N ARG A 110 38.44 -18.44 29.30
CA ARG A 110 39.24 -19.58 28.81
C ARG A 110 40.43 -19.14 27.96
N GLY A 111 40.31 -18.04 27.22
CA GLY A 111 41.33 -17.61 26.25
C GLY A 111 41.29 -18.51 25.01
N HIS A 112 42.15 -19.53 24.95
CA HIS A 112 42.20 -20.53 23.87
C HIS A 112 41.20 -21.67 24.13
N ILE A 113 40.49 -22.14 23.08
CA ILE A 113 39.61 -23.32 23.11
C ILE A 113 40.35 -24.52 22.50
N VAL A 114 40.82 -24.37 21.26
CA VAL A 114 41.42 -25.45 20.48
C VAL A 114 42.41 -24.91 19.46
N HIS A 115 43.45 -25.67 19.16
CA HIS A 115 44.54 -25.31 18.26
C HIS A 115 44.86 -26.46 17.30
N LEU A 116 44.82 -26.20 16.00
CA LEU A 116 45.38 -27.10 14.99
C LEU A 116 46.86 -26.77 14.79
N VAL A 117 47.75 -27.76 14.91
CA VAL A 117 49.19 -27.64 14.62
C VAL A 117 49.57 -28.67 13.57
N VAL A 118 50.17 -28.21 12.49
CA VAL A 118 50.55 -29.03 11.34
C VAL A 118 52.06 -28.89 11.12
N SER A 119 52.85 -29.89 11.53
CA SER A 119 54.29 -29.95 11.34
C SER A 119 54.67 -30.85 10.16
N ARG A 120 55.97 -30.93 9.86
CA ARG A 120 56.51 -31.75 8.75
C ARG A 120 56.17 -33.23 8.84
N ASP A 121 56.03 -33.74 10.05
CA ASP A 121 55.99 -35.16 10.37
C ASP A 121 54.72 -35.59 11.13
N GLN A 122 53.90 -34.63 11.59
CA GLN A 122 52.68 -34.90 12.34
C GLN A 122 51.63 -33.79 12.24
N ILE A 123 50.37 -34.18 12.41
CA ILE A 123 49.26 -33.29 12.70
C ILE A 123 48.85 -33.47 14.16
N ARG A 124 48.64 -32.35 14.85
CA ARG A 124 48.20 -32.30 16.24
C ARG A 124 46.99 -31.39 16.40
N VAL A 125 46.06 -31.79 17.27
CA VAL A 125 44.99 -30.92 17.75
C VAL A 125 45.14 -30.81 19.26
N LEU A 126 45.36 -29.58 19.74
CA LEU A 126 45.50 -29.28 21.16
C LEU A 126 44.19 -28.68 21.68
N GLY A 127 43.66 -29.26 22.75
CA GLY A 127 42.49 -28.76 23.44
C GLY A 127 42.87 -28.03 24.74
N HIS A 128 42.05 -27.05 25.12
CA HIS A 128 42.27 -26.23 26.31
C HIS A 128 41.04 -26.27 27.21
N ALA A 129 40.95 -27.30 28.05
CA ALA A 129 39.86 -27.50 29.00
C ALA A 129 39.75 -26.37 30.05
N LYS A 130 40.85 -25.68 30.35
CA LYS A 130 40.91 -24.47 31.18
C LYS A 130 42.04 -23.55 30.70
N LYS A 131 41.98 -22.27 31.09
CA LYS A 131 43.02 -21.29 30.77
C LYS A 131 44.38 -21.75 31.30
N GLY A 132 45.35 -21.93 30.40
CA GLY A 132 46.71 -22.36 30.72
C GLY A 132 46.93 -23.87 30.80
N GLU A 133 45.86 -24.68 30.70
CA GLU A 133 45.95 -26.14 30.57
C GLU A 133 45.93 -26.52 29.07
N SER A 134 46.70 -27.54 28.68
CA SER A 134 46.74 -28.04 27.30
C SER A 134 46.72 -29.57 27.29
N GLU A 135 45.88 -30.15 26.46
CA GLU A 135 45.84 -31.59 26.21
C GLU A 135 45.96 -31.91 24.71
N ASN A 136 46.57 -33.06 24.37
CA ASN A 136 46.60 -33.53 22.99
C ASN A 136 45.31 -34.30 22.70
N LEU A 137 44.37 -33.68 21.98
CA LEU A 137 43.17 -34.35 21.48
C LEU A 137 43.49 -35.25 20.27
N LEU A 138 44.53 -34.89 19.52
CA LEU A 138 45.05 -35.67 18.40
C LEU A 138 46.56 -35.51 18.27
N GLN A 139 47.25 -36.60 17.96
CA GLN A 139 48.63 -36.60 17.48
C GLN A 139 48.79 -37.79 16.52
N LYS A 140 48.96 -37.52 15.23
CA LYS A 140 49.07 -38.53 14.18
C LYS A 140 50.25 -38.23 13.25
N PRO A 141 51.04 -39.25 12.85
CA PRO A 141 52.06 -39.06 11.82
C PRO A 141 51.42 -38.58 10.50
N HIS A 142 52.01 -37.56 9.88
CA HIS A 142 51.58 -37.01 8.60
C HIS A 142 52.76 -36.30 7.94
N GLN A 143 53.10 -36.65 6.70
CA GLN A 143 54.29 -36.12 6.02
C GLN A 143 53.92 -34.92 5.14
N ILE A 144 54.58 -33.79 5.39
CA ILE A 144 54.41 -32.55 4.63
C ILE A 144 55.75 -32.15 4.03
N GLU A 145 55.76 -31.98 2.72
CA GLU A 145 56.90 -31.49 1.95
C GLU A 145 57.03 -29.97 2.07
N THR A 146 58.26 -29.49 2.13
CA THR A 146 58.51 -28.05 2.08
C THR A 146 58.24 -27.50 0.68
N ASP A 147 57.86 -26.23 0.62
CA ASP A 147 57.64 -25.47 -0.62
C ASP A 147 56.43 -25.95 -1.47
N LYS A 148 55.63 -26.89 -0.94
CA LYS A 148 54.36 -27.37 -1.52
C LYS A 148 53.14 -26.74 -0.80
N TRP A 149 52.11 -26.38 -1.57
CA TRP A 149 50.82 -25.92 -1.04
C TRP A 149 49.92 -27.09 -0.66
N TYR A 150 49.25 -26.96 0.48
CA TYR A 150 48.32 -27.94 1.03
C TYR A 150 46.95 -27.30 1.24
N GLN A 151 45.90 -27.96 0.76
CA GLN A 151 44.52 -27.62 1.09
C GLN A 151 44.14 -28.20 2.45
N ALA A 152 43.54 -27.36 3.29
CA ALA A 152 43.06 -27.74 4.60
C ALA A 152 41.64 -27.22 4.85
N GLN A 153 40.88 -28.02 5.59
CA GLN A 153 39.53 -27.66 6.04
C GLN A 153 39.37 -28.03 7.51
N ILE A 154 38.74 -27.14 8.28
CA ILE A 154 38.30 -27.42 9.65
C ILE A 154 36.77 -27.31 9.69
N GLN A 155 36.11 -28.34 10.21
CA GLN A 155 34.69 -28.33 10.45
C GLN A 155 34.42 -28.44 11.95
N PHE A 156 33.59 -27.56 12.48
CA PHE A 156 33.06 -27.61 13.84
C PHE A 156 31.59 -28.02 13.79
N HIS A 157 31.22 -29.00 14.63
CA HIS A 157 29.83 -29.41 14.82
C HIS A 157 29.61 -29.83 16.28
N GLY A 158 28.98 -28.95 17.06
CA GLY A 158 28.85 -29.12 18.50
C GLY A 158 30.21 -29.39 19.16
N PRO A 159 30.36 -30.49 19.93
CA PRO A 159 31.61 -30.84 20.60
C PRO A 159 32.68 -31.46 19.67
N GLU A 160 32.42 -31.58 18.37
CA GLU A 160 33.31 -32.24 17.41
C GLU A 160 34.06 -31.22 16.53
N MET A 161 35.33 -31.52 16.28
CA MET A 161 36.19 -30.82 15.32
C MET A 161 36.78 -31.84 14.35
N THR A 162 36.46 -31.68 13.07
CA THR A 162 37.03 -32.46 11.97
C THR A 162 38.07 -31.62 11.25
N VAL A 163 39.24 -32.17 11.00
CA VAL A 163 40.36 -31.55 10.28
C VAL A 163 40.67 -32.39 9.06
N LYS A 164 40.65 -31.76 7.89
CA LYS A 164 41.09 -32.35 6.63
C LYS A 164 42.36 -31.66 6.17
N VAL A 165 43.40 -32.42 5.83
CA VAL A 165 44.62 -31.91 5.20
C VAL A 165 45.02 -32.88 4.09
N ASP A 166 45.13 -32.40 2.85
CA ASP A 166 45.52 -33.19 1.67
C ASP A 166 44.69 -34.49 1.48
N GLY A 167 43.38 -34.40 1.74
CA GLY A 167 42.46 -35.54 1.62
C GLY A 167 42.47 -36.53 2.79
N GLN A 168 43.35 -36.36 3.79
CA GLN A 168 43.29 -37.12 5.05
C GLN A 168 42.41 -36.40 6.07
N GLU A 169 41.48 -37.14 6.68
CA GLU A 169 40.50 -36.61 7.64
C GLU A 169 40.77 -37.14 9.05
N PHE A 170 40.72 -36.25 10.04
CA PHE A 170 40.87 -36.57 11.45
C PHE A 170 39.79 -35.87 12.27
N THR A 171 39.13 -36.61 13.17
CA THR A 171 38.05 -36.06 14.02
C THR A 171 38.43 -36.17 15.48
N VAL A 172 38.22 -35.09 16.23
CA VAL A 172 38.35 -35.05 17.70
C VAL A 172 37.06 -34.57 18.35
N LYS A 173 36.88 -34.91 19.63
CA LYS A 173 35.69 -34.54 20.39
C LYS A 173 36.08 -34.08 21.79
N ALA A 174 35.56 -32.93 22.20
CA ALA A 174 35.65 -32.41 23.56
C ALA A 174 34.52 -31.41 23.80
N ASP A 175 33.88 -31.45 24.97
CA ASP A 175 32.66 -30.66 25.24
C ASP A 175 32.86 -29.15 25.03
N TYR A 176 34.03 -28.64 25.39
CA TYR A 176 34.38 -27.23 25.23
C TYR A 176 34.62 -26.79 23.79
N ILE A 177 34.70 -27.71 22.81
CA ILE A 177 34.72 -27.38 21.37
C ILE A 177 33.36 -26.81 20.93
N ALA A 178 32.27 -27.15 21.63
CA ALA A 178 30.94 -26.59 21.38
C ALA A 178 30.84 -25.10 21.74
N GLU A 179 31.80 -24.56 22.48
CA GLU A 179 31.84 -23.14 22.80
C GLU A 179 32.00 -22.29 21.51
N PRO A 180 31.26 -21.16 21.40
CA PRO A 180 31.42 -20.27 20.27
C PRO A 180 32.84 -19.73 20.17
N LYS A 181 33.44 -19.88 19.00
CA LYS A 181 34.74 -19.33 18.65
C LYS A 181 34.51 -17.87 18.31
N LEU A 182 35.05 -16.98 19.16
CA LEU A 182 34.83 -15.54 19.07
C LEU A 182 35.87 -14.84 18.20
N THR A 183 37.05 -15.45 18.08
CA THR A 183 38.17 -15.02 17.24
C THR A 183 39.06 -16.23 16.89
N PHE A 184 39.84 -16.16 15.82
CA PHE A 184 40.95 -17.09 15.55
C PHE A 184 42.26 -16.32 15.33
N GLY A 185 43.38 -17.03 15.39
CA GLY A 185 44.70 -16.52 15.01
C GLY A 185 45.49 -17.56 14.21
N LEU A 186 46.40 -17.08 13.37
CA LEU A 186 47.35 -17.84 12.56
C LEU A 186 48.74 -17.79 13.21
N GLY A 187 49.50 -18.88 13.16
CA GLY A 187 50.77 -18.98 13.85
C GLY A 187 51.69 -20.06 13.27
N GLY A 188 52.92 -20.13 13.76
CA GLY A 188 53.86 -21.19 13.41
C GLY A 188 55.31 -20.90 13.79
N ASP A 189 56.21 -21.83 13.47
CA ASP A 189 57.66 -21.72 13.67
C ASP A 189 58.37 -21.76 12.32
N SER A 190 59.14 -20.71 12.02
CA SER A 190 59.84 -20.49 10.76
C SER A 190 61.21 -21.19 10.69
N GLY A 191 61.71 -21.67 11.83
CA GLY A 191 62.82 -22.62 11.94
C GLY A 191 64.24 -22.08 11.72
N GLY A 192 64.55 -20.82 12.08
CA GLY A 192 65.94 -20.32 12.01
C GLY A 192 66.25 -19.16 12.97
N PRO A 193 67.50 -19.01 13.43
CA PRO A 193 67.92 -17.84 14.20
C PRO A 193 67.87 -16.56 13.35
N ALA A 194 67.65 -15.41 14.01
CA ALA A 194 67.51 -14.11 13.35
C ALA A 194 68.73 -13.79 12.47
N GLY A 195 68.52 -13.57 11.17
CA GLY A 195 69.51 -12.89 10.33
C GLY A 195 69.66 -13.37 8.89
N GLU A 196 69.45 -14.64 8.53
CA GLU A 196 69.70 -15.05 7.13
C GLU A 196 68.94 -16.34 6.74
N LYS A 197 68.08 -16.21 5.71
CA LYS A 197 67.19 -17.22 5.12
C LYS A 197 66.46 -18.11 6.14
N ALA A 198 65.61 -17.48 6.94
CA ALA A 198 64.61 -18.16 7.76
C ALA A 198 63.54 -18.78 6.85
N GLY A 199 63.00 -19.95 7.21
CA GLY A 199 61.82 -20.48 6.55
C GLY A 199 60.66 -19.48 6.65
N ALA A 200 59.61 -19.71 5.89
CA ALA A 200 58.40 -18.91 5.98
C ALA A 200 57.20 -19.83 6.06
N LEU A 201 56.14 -19.35 6.69
CA LEU A 201 54.85 -20.00 6.67
C LEU A 201 53.92 -19.09 5.87
N GLU A 202 53.12 -19.70 5.00
CA GLU A 202 52.23 -18.96 4.11
C GLU A 202 50.81 -19.49 4.20
N PHE A 203 49.85 -18.58 4.08
CA PHE A 203 48.42 -18.89 3.99
C PHE A 203 47.77 -18.14 2.80
N ARG A 204 46.77 -18.77 2.19
CA ARG A 204 45.89 -18.12 1.21
C ARG A 204 44.49 -18.75 1.21
N HIS A 205 43.56 -18.11 0.50
CA HIS A 205 42.19 -18.61 0.29
C HIS A 205 41.42 -18.93 1.59
N LEU A 206 41.58 -18.12 2.63
CA LEU A 206 40.88 -18.34 3.89
C LEU A 206 39.40 -17.97 3.75
N LYS A 207 38.51 -18.93 3.97
CA LYS A 207 37.05 -18.79 3.88
C LYS A 207 36.40 -19.47 5.09
N ILE A 208 35.61 -18.73 5.86
CA ILE A 208 34.85 -19.22 7.01
C ILE A 208 33.37 -19.14 6.67
N ARG A 209 32.64 -20.23 6.93
CA ARG A 209 31.20 -20.38 6.65
C ARG A 209 30.54 -21.02 7.87
N PRO A 210 29.27 -20.75 8.18
CA PRO A 210 28.57 -21.55 9.17
C PRO A 210 28.34 -22.95 8.58
N ALA A 211 28.40 -24.00 9.40
CA ALA A 211 27.82 -25.28 8.99
C ALA A 211 26.32 -24.99 8.87
N SER A 212 25.74 -25.23 7.68
CA SER A 212 24.37 -24.89 7.28
C SER A 212 23.53 -24.37 8.45
N ALA A 213 23.35 -23.04 8.53
CA ALA A 213 22.50 -22.45 9.54
C ALA A 213 21.21 -23.27 9.56
N LYS A 214 20.78 -23.72 10.76
CA LYS A 214 19.45 -24.33 10.93
C LYS A 214 18.49 -23.54 10.03
N GLN A 215 17.90 -24.23 9.06
CA GLN A 215 16.99 -23.68 8.06
C GLN A 215 16.19 -22.54 8.70
N THR A 216 16.29 -21.34 8.14
CA THR A 216 15.31 -20.28 8.36
C THR A 216 13.97 -20.89 7.97
N VAL A 217 13.18 -21.34 8.93
CA VAL A 217 11.92 -22.02 8.62
C VAL A 217 11.02 -20.98 7.96
N GLY A 218 10.68 -21.21 6.70
CA GLY A 218 9.61 -20.48 5.99
C GLY A 218 9.94 -19.08 5.44
N ILE A 219 11.06 -18.43 5.82
CA ILE A 219 11.34 -17.06 5.32
C ILE A 219 12.31 -16.99 4.13
N GLY A 220 13.19 -17.98 3.91
CA GLY A 220 14.19 -17.96 2.84
C GLY A 220 15.56 -17.40 3.27
N GLU A 221 16.46 -17.15 2.32
CA GLU A 221 17.82 -16.70 2.60
C GLU A 221 17.87 -15.22 3.00
N ILE A 222 18.62 -14.91 4.07
CA ILE A 222 18.82 -13.56 4.61
C ILE A 222 20.19 -13.06 4.17
N GLY A 223 20.26 -11.83 3.68
CA GLY A 223 21.52 -11.20 3.28
C GLY A 223 22.46 -10.90 4.45
N VAL A 224 23.66 -10.43 4.12
CA VAL A 224 24.67 -10.06 5.13
C VAL A 224 24.27 -8.75 5.84
N VAL A 225 24.43 -8.70 7.15
CA VAL A 225 24.27 -7.48 7.96
C VAL A 225 25.40 -6.50 7.63
N ARG A 226 25.04 -5.36 7.01
CA ARG A 226 25.98 -4.27 6.67
C ARG A 226 25.79 -3.10 7.62
N ARG A 227 26.87 -2.53 8.14
CA ARG A 227 26.84 -1.23 8.83
C ARG A 227 26.90 -0.13 7.77
N LEU A 228 25.85 0.67 7.67
CA LEU A 228 25.78 1.79 6.70
C LEU A 228 26.46 3.03 7.25
N HIS A 229 26.03 3.46 8.45
CA HIS A 229 26.50 4.69 9.08
C HIS A 229 26.75 4.47 10.58
N THR A 230 27.65 5.26 11.16
CA THR A 230 28.03 5.20 12.59
C THR A 230 28.47 6.57 13.08
N GLY A 231 28.63 6.73 14.40
CA GLY A 231 29.04 8.00 15.03
C GLY A 231 27.88 8.78 15.65
N PHE A 232 26.68 8.20 15.71
CA PHE A 232 25.51 8.77 16.39
C PHE A 232 25.60 8.54 17.90
N ARG A 233 24.77 9.24 18.68
CA ARG A 233 24.73 9.05 20.14
C ARG A 233 23.76 7.96 20.57
N PHE A 234 22.56 7.95 20.01
CA PHE A 234 21.58 6.88 20.21
C PHE A 234 20.54 6.90 19.09
N THR A 235 20.61 5.94 18.16
CA THR A 235 19.73 5.82 17.01
C THR A 235 18.43 5.11 17.33
N GLU A 236 17.33 5.60 16.75
CA GLU A 236 15.97 5.15 17.02
C GLU A 236 15.01 5.38 15.84
N GLY A 237 13.81 4.79 15.96
CA GLY A 237 12.63 5.10 15.15
C GLY A 237 12.87 5.20 13.64
N PRO A 238 13.43 4.18 12.96
CA PRO A 238 13.57 4.21 11.52
C PRO A 238 12.20 4.12 10.82
N ALA A 239 12.00 4.85 9.73
CA ALA A 239 10.83 4.74 8.85
C ALA A 239 11.20 5.05 7.40
N ALA A 240 10.60 4.36 6.44
CA ALA A 240 10.86 4.58 5.02
C ALA A 240 9.69 5.27 4.30
N ASP A 241 10.01 6.22 3.42
CA ASP A 241 9.04 6.88 2.55
C ASP A 241 8.56 5.97 1.41
N ALA A 242 7.74 6.50 0.50
CA ALA A 242 7.18 5.73 -0.62
C ALA A 242 8.26 5.32 -1.63
N GLU A 243 9.31 6.13 -1.78
CA GLU A 243 10.46 5.89 -2.67
C GLU A 243 11.49 4.95 -2.04
N GLY A 244 11.34 4.61 -0.76
CA GLY A 244 12.21 3.71 -0.02
C GLY A 244 13.38 4.38 0.70
N ASN A 245 13.48 5.72 0.69
CA ASN A 245 14.47 6.43 1.49
C ASN A 245 14.14 6.26 2.98
N LEU A 246 15.18 6.03 3.78
CA LEU A 246 15.04 5.83 5.22
C LEU A 246 15.20 7.15 5.97
N TYR A 247 14.37 7.37 6.99
CA TYR A 247 14.51 8.41 7.99
C TYR A 247 14.71 7.76 9.35
N PHE A 248 15.55 8.31 10.22
CA PHE A 248 15.77 7.79 11.57
C PHE A 248 16.27 8.89 12.52
N SER A 249 16.07 8.69 13.81
CA SER A 249 16.33 9.70 14.84
C SER A 249 17.66 9.45 15.55
N ASP A 250 18.37 10.53 15.94
CA ASP A 250 19.46 10.49 16.93
C ASP A 250 19.02 11.29 18.16
N LEU A 251 18.47 10.58 19.15
CA LEU A 251 17.71 11.18 20.25
C LEU A 251 18.50 12.20 21.09
N PRO A 252 19.77 11.95 21.49
CA PRO A 252 20.50 12.87 22.36
C PRO A 252 20.96 14.14 21.64
N THR A 253 21.09 14.11 20.31
CA THR A 253 21.47 15.29 19.51
C THR A 253 20.26 16.10 19.04
N GLU A 254 19.05 15.54 19.19
CA GLU A 254 17.76 16.09 18.73
C GLU A 254 17.72 16.29 17.22
N LYS A 255 18.25 15.32 16.47
CA LYS A 255 18.26 15.34 15.02
C LYS A 255 17.50 14.16 14.42
N VAL A 256 16.98 14.37 13.21
CA VAL A 256 16.48 13.29 12.35
C VAL A 256 17.29 13.31 11.07
N TYR A 257 17.77 12.15 10.66
CA TYR A 257 18.56 11.94 9.45
C TYR A 257 17.75 11.25 8.38
N ARG A 258 18.16 11.43 7.13
CA ARG A 258 17.67 10.73 5.95
C ARG A 258 18.83 9.97 5.29
N VAL A 259 18.57 8.75 4.83
CA VAL A 259 19.45 7.93 4.00
C VAL A 259 18.71 7.64 2.70
N SER A 260 19.25 8.09 1.57
CA SER A 260 18.70 7.77 0.26
C SER A 260 19.04 6.35 -0.19
N ASN A 261 18.39 5.87 -1.26
CA ASN A 261 18.58 4.51 -1.80
C ASN A 261 20.02 4.21 -2.29
N ASP A 262 20.86 5.24 -2.47
CA ASP A 262 22.29 5.16 -2.75
C ASP A 262 23.16 5.21 -1.48
N ASP A 263 22.57 4.94 -0.32
CA ASP A 263 23.19 4.91 1.02
C ASP A 263 23.76 6.28 1.48
N LYS A 264 23.39 7.40 0.84
CA LYS A 264 23.87 8.75 1.24
C LYS A 264 23.10 9.32 2.43
N LEU A 265 23.83 9.71 3.47
CA LEU A 265 23.29 10.33 4.69
C LEU A 265 23.16 11.85 4.57
N THR A 266 22.00 12.42 4.93
CA THR A 266 21.77 13.86 5.09
C THR A 266 20.97 14.14 6.36
N THR A 267 21.06 15.36 6.90
CA THR A 267 20.18 15.78 7.99
C THR A 267 18.81 16.18 7.42
N PHE A 268 17.73 15.64 7.99
CA PHE A 268 16.35 16.03 7.69
C PHE A 268 15.86 17.11 8.65
N LEU A 269 16.05 16.92 9.96
CA LEU A 269 15.73 17.91 11.00
C LEU A 269 16.93 18.18 11.91
N GLU A 270 17.26 19.45 12.11
CA GLU A 270 18.32 19.89 13.03
C GLU A 270 17.82 20.04 14.48
N GLU A 271 16.52 20.27 14.67
CA GLU A 271 15.85 20.39 15.96
C GLU A 271 14.55 19.58 15.97
N SER A 272 14.61 18.37 16.52
CA SER A 272 13.50 17.42 16.47
C SER A 272 12.63 17.38 17.73
N LEU A 273 13.02 18.06 18.82
CA LEU A 273 12.39 17.88 20.14
C LEU A 273 12.35 16.40 20.54
N ARG A 274 13.52 15.74 20.42
CA ARG A 274 13.72 14.31 20.67
C ARG A 274 12.63 13.45 20.01
N THR A 275 12.38 13.73 18.72
CA THR A 275 11.58 12.86 17.88
C THR A 275 12.12 11.43 17.96
N ASN A 276 11.24 10.48 18.22
CA ASN A 276 11.55 9.09 18.40
C ASN A 276 10.93 8.26 17.27
N GLY A 277 9.91 7.44 17.56
CA GLY A 277 9.19 6.65 16.57
C GLY A 277 8.66 7.49 15.42
N LEU A 278 8.89 6.98 14.21
CA LEU A 278 8.54 7.60 12.94
C LEU A 278 7.63 6.65 12.16
N PHE A 279 6.70 7.20 11.38
CA PHE A 279 5.90 6.43 10.44
C PHE A 279 5.44 7.30 9.27
N PHE A 280 5.63 6.85 8.03
CA PHE A 280 5.09 7.56 6.87
C PHE A 280 3.64 7.19 6.62
N HIS A 281 2.77 8.19 6.59
CA HIS A 281 1.41 8.02 6.08
C HIS A 281 1.44 8.03 4.55
N PRO A 282 0.57 7.26 3.87
CA PRO A 282 0.58 7.19 2.41
C PRO A 282 0.14 8.47 1.66
N ASP A 283 -0.18 9.56 2.37
CA ASP A 283 -0.27 10.92 1.77
C ASP A 283 1.08 11.66 1.73
N GLY A 284 2.16 11.03 2.19
CA GLY A 284 3.50 11.58 2.21
C GLY A 284 3.89 12.29 3.51
N ARG A 285 2.97 12.49 4.46
CA ARG A 285 3.33 13.08 5.76
C ARG A 285 4.10 12.09 6.65
N LEU A 286 5.06 12.61 7.42
CA LEU A 286 5.84 11.83 8.38
C LEU A 286 5.26 12.04 9.79
N PHE A 287 4.58 11.03 10.31
CA PHE A 287 4.09 11.02 11.68
C PHE A 287 5.22 10.66 12.65
N ALA A 288 5.22 11.29 13.81
CA ALA A 288 6.32 11.22 14.75
C ALA A 288 5.88 11.35 16.21
N CYS A 289 6.57 10.63 17.09
CA CYS A 289 6.53 10.77 18.54
C CYS A 289 7.58 11.80 18.99
N GLN A 290 7.17 12.95 19.54
CA GLN A 290 8.08 13.89 20.17
C GLN A 290 8.08 13.71 21.69
N SER A 291 9.23 13.46 22.29
CA SER A 291 9.40 13.20 23.73
C SER A 291 9.89 14.43 24.52
N GLY A 292 9.73 15.63 23.98
CA GLY A 292 10.21 16.89 24.55
C GLY A 292 11.68 17.21 24.23
N SER A 293 12.31 18.17 24.89
CA SER A 293 13.68 18.61 24.55
C SER A 293 14.55 18.76 25.80
N GLN A 294 15.85 18.51 25.64
CA GLN A 294 16.89 18.85 26.61
C GLN A 294 17.34 20.32 26.46
N LYS A 295 17.16 20.90 25.27
CA LYS A 295 17.52 22.30 24.97
C LYS A 295 16.40 23.27 25.35
N THR A 296 15.14 22.83 25.24
CA THR A 296 13.96 23.65 25.49
C THR A 296 13.19 23.15 26.72
N GLN A 297 13.29 23.89 27.82
CA GLN A 297 12.56 23.56 29.04
C GLN A 297 11.05 23.64 28.82
N GLY A 298 10.33 22.59 29.26
CA GLY A 298 8.86 22.53 29.16
C GLY A 298 8.32 22.07 27.80
N ALA A 299 9.18 21.67 26.85
CA ALA A 299 8.72 21.10 25.58
C ALA A 299 7.80 19.88 25.82
N PRO A 300 6.60 19.84 25.19
CA PRO A 300 5.60 18.81 25.45
C PRO A 300 5.99 17.47 24.83
N ALA A 301 5.46 16.40 25.42
CA ALA A 301 5.39 15.10 24.74
C ALA A 301 4.12 15.06 23.88
N GLN A 302 4.26 14.76 22.59
CA GLN A 302 3.16 14.89 21.63
C GLN A 302 3.35 14.00 20.39
N ILE A 303 2.25 13.68 19.74
CA ILE A 303 2.22 13.08 18.41
C ILE A 303 2.06 14.19 17.39
N VAL A 304 2.91 14.19 16.36
CA VAL A 304 2.93 15.22 15.33
C VAL A 304 2.95 14.60 13.93
N ALA A 305 2.54 15.38 12.93
CA ALA A 305 2.69 15.05 11.52
C ALA A 305 3.54 16.13 10.83
N TYR A 306 4.71 15.76 10.34
CA TYR A 306 5.60 16.59 9.56
C TYR A 306 5.23 16.59 8.08
N ASP A 307 5.37 17.74 7.44
CA ASP A 307 5.52 17.86 5.99
C ASP A 307 7.01 17.67 5.64
N PRO A 308 7.41 16.57 4.98
CA PRO A 308 8.81 16.31 4.68
C PRO A 308 9.45 17.32 3.72
N SER A 309 8.66 18.07 2.95
CA SER A 309 9.20 19.07 2.03
C SER A 309 9.64 20.35 2.75
N THR A 310 9.00 20.67 3.87
CA THR A 310 9.25 21.91 4.63
C THR A 310 9.84 21.70 6.01
N GLY A 311 9.75 20.49 6.57
CA GLY A 311 10.13 20.17 7.95
C GLY A 311 9.20 20.76 9.02
N LYS A 312 8.10 21.41 8.64
CA LYS A 312 7.08 21.93 9.56
C LYS A 312 6.17 20.81 10.02
N PHE A 313 5.61 20.92 11.23
CA PHE A 313 4.68 19.92 11.76
C PHE A 313 3.38 20.50 12.30
N GLN A 314 2.35 19.64 12.31
CA GLN A 314 1.08 19.84 13.01
C GLN A 314 1.02 18.92 14.22
N VAL A 315 0.49 19.41 15.35
CA VAL A 315 0.19 18.57 16.52
C VAL A 315 -1.08 17.77 16.27
N ILE A 316 -0.98 16.44 16.44
CA ILE A 316 -2.09 15.49 16.30
C ILE A 316 -2.70 15.18 17.66
N ALA A 317 -1.86 14.97 18.69
CA ALA A 317 -2.30 14.75 20.06
C ALA A 317 -1.22 15.17 21.07
N ASP A 318 -1.61 15.80 22.17
CA ASP A 318 -0.71 16.21 23.27
C ASP A 318 -1.19 15.76 24.67
N LYS A 319 -2.41 15.24 24.77
CA LYS A 319 -3.04 14.79 26.03
C LYS A 319 -4.12 13.72 25.82
N CYS A 320 -4.39 12.97 26.88
CA CYS A 320 -5.54 12.05 27.00
C CYS A 320 -6.28 12.35 28.30
N ASP A 321 -7.61 12.49 28.26
CA ASP A 321 -8.46 12.81 29.42
C ASP A 321 -7.94 14.01 30.24
N GLY A 322 -7.47 15.05 29.54
CA GLY A 322 -6.90 16.27 30.14
C GLY A 322 -5.49 16.12 30.73
N LYS A 323 -4.87 14.93 30.67
CA LYS A 323 -3.52 14.66 31.18
C LYS A 323 -2.52 14.63 30.03
N ALA A 324 -1.43 15.38 30.16
CA ALA A 324 -0.34 15.39 29.19
C ALA A 324 0.36 14.03 29.12
N PHE A 325 0.89 13.69 27.94
CA PHE A 325 1.78 12.54 27.78
C PHE A 325 3.11 12.75 28.49
N HIS A 326 3.84 11.66 28.70
CA HIS A 326 5.14 11.65 29.38
C HIS A 326 6.27 11.42 28.38
N ARG A 327 6.34 10.22 27.81
CA ARG A 327 7.43 9.78 26.94
C ARG A 327 6.85 8.95 25.80
N VAL A 328 6.19 9.61 24.85
CA VAL A 328 5.72 8.93 23.64
C VAL A 328 6.91 8.32 22.90
N ASN A 329 6.81 7.04 22.52
CA ASN A 329 7.95 6.28 21.99
C ASN A 329 7.70 5.83 20.55
N ASP A 330 6.86 4.83 20.33
CA ASP A 330 6.57 4.25 19.01
C ASP A 330 5.15 4.58 18.57
N LEU A 331 4.91 4.52 17.26
CA LEU A 331 3.58 4.73 16.67
C LEU A 331 3.38 3.92 15.38
N VAL A 332 2.12 3.63 15.08
CA VAL A 332 1.66 3.00 13.84
C VAL A 332 0.31 3.59 13.45
N LEU A 333 0.07 3.76 12.15
CA LEU A 333 -1.19 4.30 11.63
C LEU A 333 -2.09 3.17 11.12
N ASP A 334 -3.41 3.35 11.25
CA ASP A 334 -4.42 2.51 10.59
C ASP A 334 -4.88 3.11 9.25
N SER A 335 -5.57 2.29 8.46
CA SER A 335 -6.14 2.65 7.17
C SER A 335 -7.22 3.73 7.23
N GLN A 336 -7.76 4.00 8.42
CA GLN A 336 -8.78 5.02 8.69
C GLN A 336 -8.15 6.37 9.08
N GLY A 337 -6.83 6.47 9.15
CA GLY A 337 -6.09 7.69 9.51
C GLY A 337 -5.94 7.90 11.02
N GLY A 338 -6.30 6.92 11.85
CA GLY A 338 -6.01 6.91 13.27
C GLY A 338 -4.56 6.51 13.57
N VAL A 339 -4.07 6.91 14.75
CA VAL A 339 -2.70 6.64 15.20
C VAL A 339 -2.74 5.86 16.51
N TYR A 340 -2.16 4.66 16.52
CA TYR A 340 -1.83 3.91 17.73
C TYR A 340 -0.42 4.32 18.14
N PHE A 341 -0.21 4.65 19.42
CA PHE A 341 1.10 5.05 19.90
C PHE A 341 1.33 4.62 21.34
N SER A 342 2.58 4.41 21.72
CA SER A 342 2.96 4.03 23.07
C SER A 342 3.45 5.23 23.89
N ASP A 343 3.13 5.22 25.17
CA ASP A 343 3.80 6.02 26.19
C ASP A 343 4.42 5.07 27.21
N ILE A 344 5.76 5.07 27.29
CA ILE A 344 6.51 4.25 28.26
C ILE A 344 6.35 4.73 29.70
N GLY A 345 5.64 5.84 29.91
CA GLY A 345 5.27 6.38 31.20
C GLY A 345 6.34 7.28 31.83
N GLY A 346 6.06 7.65 33.07
CA GLY A 346 6.86 8.58 33.84
C GLY A 346 8.27 8.07 34.18
N SER A 347 9.16 9.00 34.49
CA SER A 347 10.47 8.68 35.07
C SER A 347 10.36 8.55 36.60
N ALA A 348 11.40 8.03 37.26
CA ALA A 348 11.47 8.05 38.72
C ALA A 348 11.28 9.46 39.33
N LYS A 349 11.66 10.52 38.58
CA LYS A 349 11.50 11.93 38.99
C LYS A 349 10.14 12.53 38.66
N ARG A 350 9.39 11.93 37.73
CA ARG A 350 8.06 12.38 37.30
C ARG A 350 7.23 11.14 36.96
N PRO A 351 6.61 10.48 37.97
CA PRO A 351 5.83 9.27 37.77
C PRO A 351 4.61 9.53 36.90
N GLY A 352 4.21 8.55 36.10
CA GLY A 352 3.10 8.65 35.16
C GLY A 352 2.78 7.28 34.57
N PRO A 353 1.51 7.01 34.22
CA PRO A 353 1.09 5.70 33.71
C PRO A 353 1.76 5.41 32.36
N SER A 354 2.12 4.15 32.15
CA SER A 354 2.51 3.64 30.83
C SER A 354 1.28 3.06 30.13
N GLY A 355 1.28 3.03 28.81
CA GLY A 355 0.21 2.40 28.06
C GLY A 355 0.34 2.55 26.56
N VAL A 356 -0.64 1.98 25.87
CA VAL A 356 -0.88 2.23 24.44
C VAL A 356 -2.12 3.10 24.32
N PHE A 357 -2.04 4.09 23.46
CA PHE A 357 -3.07 5.08 23.21
C PHE A 357 -3.47 5.04 21.74
N TYR A 358 -4.65 5.58 21.46
CA TYR A 358 -5.17 5.77 20.12
C TYR A 358 -5.68 7.20 19.97
N VAL A 359 -5.36 7.86 18.87
CA VAL A 359 -6.01 9.11 18.44
C VAL A 359 -6.72 8.86 17.11
N SER A 360 -8.02 9.14 17.04
CA SER A 360 -8.80 9.01 15.81
C SER A 360 -8.41 10.07 14.78
N ALA A 361 -8.81 9.89 13.52
CA ALA A 361 -8.59 10.89 12.47
C ALA A 361 -9.20 12.27 12.81
N GLU A 362 -10.27 12.29 13.62
CA GLU A 362 -10.94 13.50 14.12
C GLU A 362 -10.27 14.08 15.37
N GLY A 363 -9.21 13.45 15.90
CA GLY A 363 -8.45 13.92 17.06
C GLY A 363 -8.96 13.43 18.42
N THR A 364 -9.85 12.43 18.47
CA THR A 364 -10.30 11.86 19.75
C THR A 364 -9.27 10.88 20.31
N VAL A 365 -8.73 11.17 21.49
CA VAL A 365 -7.68 10.37 22.14
C VAL A 365 -8.27 9.41 23.19
N ARG A 366 -7.80 8.16 23.25
CA ARG A 366 -8.16 7.16 24.27
C ARG A 366 -6.95 6.32 24.66
N GLN A 367 -6.87 5.92 25.93
CA GLN A 367 -5.91 4.92 26.40
C GLN A 367 -6.51 3.51 26.25
N LEU A 368 -5.81 2.64 25.50
CA LEU A 368 -6.23 1.28 25.19
C LEU A 368 -5.68 0.25 26.18
N VAL A 369 -4.36 0.28 26.42
CA VAL A 369 -3.66 -0.65 27.32
C VAL A 369 -3.22 0.13 28.56
N LYS A 370 -3.55 -0.38 29.76
CA LYS A 370 -3.39 0.35 31.05
C LYS A 370 -2.58 -0.41 32.09
N ASP A 371 -2.45 -1.71 31.92
CA ASP A 371 -1.97 -2.71 32.88
C ASP A 371 -0.58 -3.26 32.52
N VAL A 372 -0.02 -2.81 31.40
CA VAL A 372 1.32 -3.20 30.95
C VAL A 372 2.31 -2.07 31.27
N SER A 373 3.35 -2.39 32.04
CA SER A 373 4.40 -1.44 32.35
C SER A 373 5.41 -1.33 31.20
N ARG A 374 5.92 -0.13 30.96
CA ARG A 374 6.94 0.14 29.92
C ARG A 374 6.52 -0.33 28.52
N CYS A 375 5.26 -0.09 28.14
CA CYS A 375 4.75 -0.28 26.78
C CYS A 375 5.62 0.46 25.80
N ASN A 376 6.25 -0.24 24.86
CA ASN A 376 7.23 0.32 23.96
C ASN A 376 6.81 0.13 22.50
N GLY A 377 7.39 -0.82 21.78
CA GLY A 377 7.00 -1.10 20.40
C GLY A 377 5.50 -1.35 20.25
N VAL A 378 4.89 -0.69 19.27
CA VAL A 378 3.49 -0.86 18.90
C VAL A 378 3.38 -1.02 17.39
N LEU A 379 2.60 -2.01 16.93
CA LEU A 379 2.43 -2.32 15.51
C LEU A 379 1.05 -2.93 15.25
N LEU A 380 0.57 -2.84 14.01
CA LEU A 380 -0.64 -3.54 13.55
C LEU A 380 -0.28 -4.76 12.70
N SER A 381 -1.13 -5.79 12.71
CA SER A 381 -1.11 -6.81 11.65
C SER A 381 -1.42 -6.19 10.29
N PRO A 382 -0.93 -6.77 9.17
CA PRO A 382 -1.21 -6.24 7.83
C PRO A 382 -2.71 -6.09 7.49
N ASP A 383 -3.57 -6.90 8.11
CA ASP A 383 -5.03 -6.86 7.97
C ASP A 383 -5.73 -5.97 9.02
N GLU A 384 -4.97 -5.29 9.88
CA GLU A 384 -5.42 -4.40 10.95
C GLU A 384 -6.37 -5.04 11.98
N LYS A 385 -6.39 -6.38 12.07
CA LYS A 385 -7.21 -7.10 13.05
C LYS A 385 -6.52 -7.31 14.40
N THR A 386 -5.20 -7.09 14.47
CA THR A 386 -4.42 -7.31 15.69
C THR A 386 -3.52 -6.12 15.97
N LEU A 387 -3.56 -5.64 17.21
CA LEU A 387 -2.61 -4.70 17.79
C LEU A 387 -1.52 -5.50 18.53
N TYR A 388 -0.27 -5.33 18.12
CA TYR A 388 0.89 -5.89 18.79
C TYR A 388 1.52 -4.86 19.73
N VAL A 389 1.88 -5.31 20.94
CA VAL A 389 2.58 -4.50 21.93
C VAL A 389 3.80 -5.28 22.41
N LEU A 390 4.98 -4.67 22.25
CA LEU A 390 6.27 -5.20 22.66
C LEU A 390 6.82 -4.37 23.83
N PRO A 391 6.62 -4.79 25.09
CA PRO A 391 7.07 -4.01 26.23
C PRO A 391 8.59 -4.19 26.45
N SER A 392 9.25 -3.14 26.96
CA SER A 392 10.69 -3.22 27.30
C SER A 392 10.96 -3.85 28.66
N GLY A 393 9.93 -4.04 29.47
CA GLY A 393 10.02 -4.59 30.83
C GLY A 393 9.91 -6.10 30.93
N GLN A 394 9.43 -6.79 29.89
CA GLN A 394 9.09 -8.22 29.95
C GLN A 394 9.34 -8.90 28.59
N PRO A 395 9.60 -10.23 28.57
CA PRO A 395 9.97 -10.93 27.35
C PRO A 395 8.79 -11.28 26.43
N GLU A 396 7.54 -11.16 26.90
CA GLU A 396 6.35 -11.52 26.13
C GLU A 396 5.97 -10.45 25.10
N LEU A 397 5.67 -10.89 23.88
CA LEU A 397 4.95 -10.11 22.88
C LEU A 397 3.44 -10.28 23.13
N LEU A 398 2.75 -9.16 23.31
CA LEU A 398 1.32 -9.15 23.57
C LEU A 398 0.56 -8.84 22.28
N ALA A 399 -0.56 -9.53 22.06
CA ALA A 399 -1.46 -9.33 20.93
C ALA A 399 -2.88 -9.07 21.42
N TYR A 400 -3.54 -8.06 20.86
CA TYR A 400 -4.90 -7.65 21.17
C TYR A 400 -5.75 -7.65 19.90
N PRO A 401 -6.91 -8.32 19.86
CA PRO A 401 -7.81 -8.22 18.72
C PRO A 401 -8.40 -6.81 18.63
N ILE A 402 -8.39 -6.23 17.44
CA ILE A 402 -9.01 -4.94 17.15
C ILE A 402 -10.47 -5.19 16.78
N LEU A 403 -11.38 -4.66 17.58
CA LEU A 403 -12.84 -4.82 17.40
C LEU A 403 -13.42 -3.67 16.55
N ALA A 404 -12.79 -2.51 16.62
CA ALA A 404 -13.04 -1.31 15.80
C ALA A 404 -11.85 -0.35 16.00
N PRO A 405 -11.66 0.68 15.17
CA PRO A 405 -10.62 1.69 15.39
C PRO A 405 -10.66 2.26 16.82
N GLY A 406 -9.55 2.17 17.54
CA GLY A 406 -9.45 2.59 18.94
C GLY A 406 -10.25 1.75 19.94
N ARG A 407 -10.66 0.53 19.58
CA ARG A 407 -11.35 -0.42 20.47
C ARG A 407 -10.73 -1.81 20.33
N ILE A 408 -10.13 -2.29 21.41
CA ILE A 408 -9.48 -3.60 21.48
C ILE A 408 -10.26 -4.57 22.38
N GLY A 409 -10.14 -5.87 22.10
CA GLY A 409 -10.57 -6.94 22.99
C GLY A 409 -9.48 -7.36 23.98
N PRO A 410 -9.69 -8.46 24.73
CA PRO A 410 -8.72 -8.94 25.71
C PRO A 410 -7.42 -9.38 25.04
N GLY A 411 -6.28 -9.00 25.64
CA GLY A 411 -4.96 -9.36 25.15
C GLY A 411 -4.54 -10.78 25.54
N HIS A 412 -3.63 -11.35 24.77
CA HIS A 412 -2.94 -12.61 25.08
C HIS A 412 -1.46 -12.53 24.70
N VAL A 413 -0.66 -13.45 25.22
CA VAL A 413 0.74 -13.62 24.81
C VAL A 413 0.74 -14.35 23.47
N LEU A 414 1.27 -13.71 22.43
CA LEU A 414 1.44 -14.35 21.12
C LEU A 414 2.70 -15.21 21.09
N GLY A 415 3.79 -14.68 21.62
CA GLY A 415 5.09 -15.35 21.64
C GLY A 415 6.02 -14.72 22.65
N THR A 416 7.17 -15.36 22.88
CA THR A 416 8.16 -14.91 23.87
C THR A 416 9.52 -14.70 23.21
N LEU A 417 10.18 -13.60 23.54
CA LEU A 417 11.55 -13.35 23.13
C LEU A 417 12.46 -14.42 23.76
N VAL A 418 13.30 -15.05 22.94
CA VAL A 418 14.29 -16.00 23.44
C VAL A 418 15.19 -15.28 24.44
N GLN A 419 15.43 -15.90 25.59
CA GLN A 419 16.24 -15.31 26.66
C GLN A 419 17.64 -15.90 26.63
N LYS A 420 18.64 -15.14 27.10
CA LYS A 420 19.99 -15.65 27.28
C LYS A 420 20.09 -16.27 28.66
N GLU A 421 20.52 -17.53 28.72
CA GLU A 421 20.69 -18.24 29.98
C GLU A 421 21.66 -17.50 30.92
N GLY A 422 21.32 -17.44 32.21
CA GLY A 422 22.11 -16.73 33.23
C GLY A 422 22.03 -15.20 33.21
N GLN A 423 21.19 -14.60 32.35
CA GLN A 423 20.95 -13.15 32.32
C GLN A 423 19.55 -12.83 32.90
N PRO A 424 19.37 -11.63 33.52
CA PRO A 424 18.04 -11.16 33.88
C PRO A 424 17.12 -11.07 32.65
N LEU A 425 15.85 -11.41 32.85
CA LEU A 425 14.83 -11.30 31.80
C LEU A 425 14.84 -9.91 31.17
N ALA A 426 14.71 -9.90 29.85
CA ALA A 426 14.79 -8.69 29.04
C ALA A 426 13.67 -8.67 28.01
N GLY A 427 12.99 -7.54 27.93
CA GLY A 427 12.03 -7.25 26.87
C GLY A 427 12.68 -6.73 25.59
N GLY A 428 11.82 -6.46 24.62
CA GLY A 428 12.20 -5.86 23.35
C GLY A 428 12.16 -4.33 23.39
N ASP A 429 12.25 -3.72 22.22
CA ASP A 429 12.18 -2.27 22.06
C ASP A 429 11.20 -1.95 20.92
N GLY A 430 11.67 -1.68 19.69
CA GLY A 430 10.84 -1.58 18.49
C GLY A 430 10.57 -2.90 17.76
N LEU A 431 9.62 -2.89 16.82
CA LEU A 431 9.27 -4.01 15.94
C LEU A 431 8.73 -3.56 14.57
N THR A 432 8.83 -4.42 13.56
CA THR A 432 8.20 -4.22 12.24
C THR A 432 7.60 -5.53 11.70
N VAL A 433 6.92 -5.49 10.55
CA VAL A 433 6.20 -6.64 9.96
C VAL A 433 6.41 -6.71 8.45
N ASP A 434 6.45 -7.92 7.91
CA ASP A 434 6.49 -8.17 6.46
C ASP A 434 5.11 -8.45 5.85
N VAL A 435 5.03 -8.53 4.52
CA VAL A 435 3.77 -8.75 3.79
C VAL A 435 3.11 -10.11 4.08
N GLN A 436 3.83 -11.05 4.70
CA GLN A 436 3.29 -12.33 5.15
C GLN A 436 2.83 -12.30 6.61
N GLY A 437 3.02 -11.17 7.30
CA GLY A 437 2.70 -11.01 8.71
C GLY A 437 3.79 -11.49 9.66
N ASN A 438 4.99 -11.85 9.19
CA ASN A 438 6.08 -12.19 10.11
C ASN A 438 6.59 -10.94 10.81
N LEU A 439 6.79 -11.05 12.12
CA LEU A 439 7.18 -9.96 13.01
C LEU A 439 8.69 -9.97 13.24
N TYR A 440 9.31 -8.80 13.16
CA TYR A 440 10.74 -8.58 13.35
C TYR A 440 10.93 -7.80 14.65
N LEU A 441 11.33 -8.50 15.70
CA LEU A 441 11.36 -7.98 17.06
C LEU A 441 12.79 -7.67 17.49
N THR A 442 13.04 -6.44 17.94
CA THR A 442 14.36 -6.07 18.46
C THR A 442 14.64 -6.73 19.80
N ARG A 443 15.89 -7.18 20.00
CA ARG A 443 16.39 -7.64 21.29
C ARG A 443 17.67 -6.90 21.66
N PRO A 444 17.57 -5.69 22.24
CA PRO A 444 18.73 -4.84 22.50
C PRO A 444 19.79 -5.47 23.41
N ARG A 445 19.39 -6.29 24.40
CA ARG A 445 20.34 -6.96 25.31
C ARG A 445 20.98 -8.23 24.73
N ALA A 446 20.36 -8.82 23.70
CA ALA A 446 20.87 -10.02 23.02
C ALA A 446 21.57 -9.69 21.69
N ASN A 447 21.68 -8.41 21.34
CA ASN A 447 22.29 -7.91 20.10
C ASN A 447 21.77 -8.60 18.84
N CYS A 448 20.45 -8.70 18.68
CA CYS A 448 19.88 -9.32 17.50
C CYS A 448 18.44 -8.88 17.22
N ILE A 449 17.92 -9.26 16.05
CA ILE A 449 16.49 -9.29 15.72
C ILE A 449 16.00 -10.74 15.85
N GLN A 450 14.84 -10.95 16.46
CA GLN A 450 14.13 -12.25 16.44
C GLN A 450 12.97 -12.13 15.45
N VAL A 451 12.91 -13.03 14.48
CA VAL A 451 11.81 -13.10 13.50
C VAL A 451 10.81 -14.13 13.98
N MET A 452 9.54 -13.77 14.04
CA MET A 452 8.44 -14.58 14.56
C MET A 452 7.31 -14.68 13.53
N SER A 453 6.68 -15.85 13.42
CA SER A 453 5.51 -16.04 12.55
C SER A 453 4.28 -15.30 13.10
N PRO A 454 3.23 -15.10 12.29
CA PRO A 454 1.94 -14.60 12.79
C PRO A 454 1.34 -15.44 13.94
N ALA A 455 1.75 -16.71 14.05
CA ALA A 455 1.31 -17.62 15.11
C ALA A 455 2.18 -17.57 16.38
N GLY A 456 3.23 -16.73 16.41
CA GLY A 456 4.10 -16.59 17.59
C GLY A 456 5.33 -17.49 17.62
N GLU A 457 5.60 -18.24 16.56
CA GLU A 457 6.73 -19.18 16.48
C GLU A 457 8.00 -18.48 16.03
N THR A 458 9.15 -18.81 16.62
CA THR A 458 10.42 -18.20 16.21
C THR A 458 10.93 -18.82 14.91
N LEU A 459 11.04 -18.01 13.86
CA LEU A 459 11.49 -18.40 12.52
C LEU A 459 12.99 -18.19 12.33
N ALA A 460 13.56 -17.11 12.90
CA ALA A 460 14.98 -16.80 12.79
C ALA A 460 15.48 -15.89 13.92
N VAL A 461 16.79 -15.89 14.12
CA VAL A 461 17.51 -14.95 15.01
C VAL A 461 18.69 -14.37 14.25
N ILE A 462 18.65 -13.06 13.98
CA ILE A 462 19.63 -12.35 13.14
C ILE A 462 20.57 -11.54 14.04
N PRO A 463 21.83 -11.94 14.23
CA PRO A 463 22.77 -11.25 15.12
C PRO A 463 23.22 -9.91 14.53
N PHE A 464 23.39 -8.90 15.38
CA PHE A 464 23.91 -7.58 15.06
C PHE A 464 25.14 -7.25 15.94
N PRO A 465 26.08 -6.41 15.47
CA PRO A 465 27.24 -6.02 16.28
C PRO A 465 26.92 -5.11 17.48
N GLU A 466 25.83 -4.34 17.39
CA GLU A 466 25.31 -3.46 18.45
C GLU A 466 23.87 -3.85 18.79
N GLY A 467 23.41 -3.52 20.00
CA GLY A 467 22.05 -3.82 20.46
C GLY A 467 21.00 -3.05 19.66
N PRO A 468 20.15 -3.72 18.85
CA PRO A 468 19.09 -3.07 18.08
C PRO A 468 18.09 -2.37 18.99
N ALA A 469 17.76 -1.12 18.69
CA ALA A 469 16.72 -0.34 19.37
C ALA A 469 15.41 -0.37 18.56
N ASN A 470 15.49 -0.23 17.23
CA ASN A 470 14.29 -0.24 16.38
C ASN A 470 14.63 -0.65 14.94
N CYS A 471 13.64 -1.08 14.17
CA CYS A 471 13.84 -1.56 12.80
C CYS A 471 12.64 -1.25 11.89
N ALA A 472 12.91 -1.05 10.60
CA ALA A 472 11.89 -0.83 9.59
C ALA A 472 12.35 -1.29 8.21
N PHE A 473 11.39 -1.69 7.38
CA PHE A 473 11.65 -2.03 5.99
C PHE A 473 11.66 -0.79 5.10
N GLY A 474 12.60 -0.75 4.15
CA GLY A 474 12.73 0.29 3.15
C GLY A 474 13.50 -0.18 1.90
N GLY A 475 14.06 0.78 1.16
CA GLY A 475 14.67 0.56 -0.14
C GLY A 475 13.64 0.36 -1.26
N PRO A 476 14.07 0.34 -2.53
CA PRO A 476 13.16 0.35 -3.70
C PRO A 476 12.17 -0.82 -3.75
N GLU A 477 12.55 -1.99 -3.22
CA GLU A 477 11.71 -3.20 -3.20
C GLU A 477 11.09 -3.48 -1.83
N ARG A 478 11.26 -2.58 -0.84
CA ARG A 478 10.85 -2.81 0.56
C ARG A 478 11.47 -4.07 1.19
N LYS A 479 12.51 -4.64 0.59
CA LYS A 479 13.20 -5.85 1.07
C LYS A 479 14.46 -5.56 1.87
N THR A 480 14.79 -4.29 2.12
CA THR A 480 15.90 -3.95 3.01
C THR A 480 15.36 -3.67 4.41
N LEU A 481 15.71 -4.51 5.38
CA LEU A 481 15.45 -4.24 6.79
C LEU A 481 16.57 -3.34 7.32
N TYR A 482 16.22 -2.09 7.61
CA TYR A 482 17.09 -1.15 8.28
C TYR A 482 16.95 -1.30 9.79
N VAL A 483 18.08 -1.27 10.50
CA VAL A 483 18.13 -1.49 11.94
C VAL A 483 18.94 -0.38 12.60
N THR A 484 18.27 0.39 13.45
CA THR A 484 18.91 1.34 14.36
C THR A 484 19.42 0.57 15.57
N ALA A 485 20.71 0.69 15.86
CA ALA A 485 21.34 -0.05 16.94
C ALA A 485 22.40 0.82 17.61
N ARG A 486 22.07 1.35 18.79
CA ARG A 486 22.93 2.21 19.62
C ARG A 486 23.53 3.38 18.82
N THR A 487 24.76 3.25 18.33
CA THR A 487 25.51 4.35 17.72
C THR A 487 25.58 4.26 16.19
N SER A 488 24.86 3.29 15.63
CA SER A 488 24.98 2.91 14.22
C SER A 488 23.61 2.65 13.56
N LEU A 489 23.62 2.70 12.23
CA LEU A 489 22.55 2.25 11.35
C LEU A 489 23.06 1.06 10.52
N TYR A 490 22.29 -0.03 10.50
CA TYR A 490 22.58 -1.23 9.74
C TYR A 490 21.51 -1.47 8.67
N ALA A 491 21.85 -2.26 7.66
CA ALA A 491 20.93 -2.78 6.66
C ALA A 491 21.18 -4.25 6.41
N VAL A 492 20.10 -5.01 6.26
CA VAL A 492 20.12 -6.43 5.89
C VAL A 492 19.07 -6.68 4.82
N ARG A 493 19.44 -7.37 3.74
CA ARG A 493 18.48 -7.76 2.70
C ARG A 493 17.64 -8.93 3.21
N MET A 494 16.33 -8.81 3.08
CA MET A 494 15.37 -9.83 3.44
C MET A 494 14.75 -10.45 2.18
N PRO A 495 14.40 -11.74 2.23
CA PRO A 495 13.75 -12.44 1.12
C PRO A 495 12.30 -11.98 0.91
N ILE A 496 11.60 -11.62 2.00
CA ILE A 496 10.22 -11.14 2.01
C ILE A 496 10.20 -9.62 2.17
N ALA A 497 9.34 -8.94 1.41
CA ALA A 497 9.20 -7.49 1.49
C ALA A 497 8.45 -7.07 2.76
N GLY A 498 8.86 -5.94 3.33
CA GLY A 498 8.15 -5.29 4.43
C GLY A 498 6.74 -4.87 4.06
N PHE A 499 5.83 -4.93 5.02
CA PHE A 499 4.52 -4.33 4.86
C PHE A 499 4.64 -2.81 4.81
N GLN A 500 3.84 -2.18 3.95
CA GLN A 500 3.67 -0.75 3.89
C GLN A 500 2.18 -0.44 3.99
N LEU A 501 1.82 0.48 4.89
CA LEU A 501 0.49 1.06 4.88
C LEU A 501 0.32 1.81 3.55
N THR A 502 -0.38 1.19 2.61
CA THR A 502 -0.79 1.85 1.38
C THR A 502 -2.06 2.62 1.65
N ASN A 503 -2.29 3.70 0.92
CA ASN A 503 -3.62 4.27 0.86
C ASN A 503 -4.51 3.15 0.33
N GLN A 504 -5.34 2.53 1.17
CA GLN A 504 -6.46 1.73 0.65
C GLN A 504 -7.39 2.59 -0.23
N THR A 505 -7.19 3.92 -0.19
CA THR A 505 -7.78 4.97 -1.03
C THR A 505 -6.86 5.32 -2.23
N GLY A 506 -6.80 4.51 -3.30
CA GLY A 506 -5.91 4.84 -4.42
C GLY A 506 -5.92 3.82 -5.55
N LEU A 507 -5.69 4.30 -6.79
CA LEU A 507 -5.31 3.45 -7.91
C LEU A 507 -3.78 3.37 -7.97
N THR A 508 -3.24 2.17 -8.18
CA THR A 508 -1.80 2.01 -8.50
C THR A 508 -1.49 2.65 -9.86
N ASP A 509 -0.21 2.92 -10.14
CA ASP A 509 0.17 3.47 -11.44
C ASP A 509 -0.08 2.47 -12.59
N GLU A 510 0.02 1.18 -12.31
CA GLU A 510 -0.43 0.11 -13.22
C GLU A 510 -1.93 0.22 -13.50
N ALA A 511 -2.76 0.39 -12.46
CA ALA A 511 -4.20 0.55 -12.62
C ALA A 511 -4.55 1.80 -13.45
N ARG A 512 -3.92 2.95 -13.15
CA ARG A 512 -4.08 4.19 -13.93
C ARG A 512 -3.68 3.99 -15.38
N SER A 513 -2.55 3.32 -15.62
CA SER A 513 -2.06 3.01 -16.97
C SER A 513 -3.03 2.11 -17.75
N ALA A 514 -3.57 1.08 -17.11
CA ALA A 514 -4.55 0.17 -17.70
C ALA A 514 -5.85 0.89 -18.07
N ILE A 515 -6.40 1.71 -17.16
CA ILE A 515 -7.62 2.50 -17.43
C ILE A 515 -7.37 3.50 -18.57
N ARG A 516 -6.23 4.19 -18.56
CA ARG A 516 -5.84 5.12 -19.63
C ARG A 516 -5.75 4.42 -20.98
N SER A 517 -5.10 3.25 -21.01
CA SER A 517 -4.95 2.45 -22.22
C SER A 517 -6.31 2.01 -22.78
N GLU A 518 -7.25 1.65 -21.92
CA GLU A 518 -8.60 1.27 -22.31
C GLU A 518 -9.40 2.46 -22.87
N ILE A 519 -9.35 3.64 -22.23
CA ILE A 519 -9.97 4.86 -22.74
C ILE A 519 -9.43 5.21 -24.13
N GLN A 520 -8.11 5.17 -24.30
CA GLN A 520 -7.49 5.43 -25.60
C GLN A 520 -7.86 4.37 -26.65
N ALA A 521 -8.02 3.11 -26.25
CA ALA A 521 -8.50 2.06 -27.14
C ALA A 521 -9.95 2.33 -27.62
N VAL A 522 -10.84 2.73 -26.70
CA VAL A 522 -12.22 3.12 -27.01
C VAL A 522 -12.26 4.31 -27.97
N ILE A 523 -11.40 5.33 -27.78
CA ILE A 523 -11.30 6.47 -28.70
C ILE A 523 -10.79 6.02 -30.08
N ARG A 524 -9.79 5.12 -30.14
CA ARG A 524 -9.26 4.59 -31.41
C ARG A 524 -10.27 3.76 -32.20
N GLU A 525 -11.30 3.22 -31.56
CA GLU A 525 -12.42 2.59 -32.28
C GLU A 525 -13.29 3.60 -33.06
N GLY A 526 -13.07 4.91 -32.88
CA GLY A 526 -13.60 5.95 -33.75
C GLY A 526 -15.07 6.28 -33.53
N TYR A 527 -15.62 6.02 -32.35
CA TYR A 527 -17.01 6.36 -32.00
C TYR A 527 -17.14 7.61 -31.14
N TYR A 528 -16.04 8.06 -30.52
CA TYR A 528 -15.97 9.30 -29.73
C TYR A 528 -14.76 10.11 -30.19
N PRO A 529 -14.89 11.44 -30.34
CA PRO A 529 -13.74 12.31 -30.57
C PRO A 529 -12.78 12.38 -29.37
N GLY A 530 -13.36 12.37 -28.16
CA GLY A 530 -12.65 12.46 -26.90
C GLY A 530 -13.50 12.04 -25.71
N ILE A 531 -12.83 11.70 -24.61
CA ILE A 531 -13.43 11.22 -23.35
C ILE A 531 -12.65 11.84 -22.20
N SER A 532 -13.37 12.35 -21.20
CA SER A 532 -12.79 12.67 -19.88
C SER A 532 -13.32 11.75 -18.80
N ILE A 533 -12.51 11.51 -17.78
CA ILE A 533 -12.77 10.60 -16.67
C ILE A 533 -12.42 11.25 -15.33
N LEU A 534 -13.31 11.06 -14.36
CA LEU A 534 -13.07 11.34 -12.95
C LEU A 534 -13.40 10.10 -12.14
N LEU A 535 -12.48 9.70 -11.28
CA LEU A 535 -12.65 8.65 -10.29
C LEU A 535 -12.36 9.22 -8.91
N ILE A 536 -13.31 9.07 -8.00
CA ILE A 536 -13.14 9.40 -6.58
C ILE A 536 -13.30 8.10 -5.81
N HIS A 537 -12.25 7.65 -5.13
CA HIS A 537 -12.26 6.40 -4.39
C HIS A 537 -11.92 6.70 -2.94
N LYS A 538 -12.79 6.29 -2.02
CA LYS A 538 -12.71 6.57 -0.59
C LYS A 538 -12.52 8.06 -0.30
N GLY A 539 -13.37 8.87 -0.94
CA GLY A 539 -13.39 10.34 -0.81
C GLY A 539 -12.20 11.10 -1.43
N LYS A 540 -11.25 10.43 -2.09
CA LYS A 540 -10.10 11.07 -2.76
C LYS A 540 -10.18 10.96 -4.27
N VAL A 541 -9.87 12.04 -4.98
CA VAL A 541 -9.73 12.02 -6.44
C VAL A 541 -8.50 11.18 -6.80
N VAL A 542 -8.72 10.00 -7.41
CA VAL A 542 -7.66 9.04 -7.76
C VAL A 542 -7.30 9.06 -9.25
N MET A 543 -8.18 9.61 -10.08
CA MET A 543 -7.95 9.87 -11.50
C MET A 543 -8.81 11.05 -11.96
N ARG A 544 -8.22 12.02 -12.67
CA ARG A 544 -8.90 13.16 -13.30
C ARG A 544 -8.16 13.50 -14.59
N GLU A 545 -8.64 12.98 -15.71
CA GLU A 545 -7.93 13.03 -16.99
C GLU A 545 -8.88 13.26 -18.17
N ALA A 546 -8.34 13.75 -19.28
CA ALA A 546 -9.05 13.85 -20.55
C ALA A 546 -8.17 13.37 -21.70
N HIS A 547 -8.79 12.72 -22.68
CA HIS A 547 -8.13 12.06 -23.81
C HIS A 547 -8.87 12.36 -25.11
N GLY A 548 -8.13 12.48 -26.21
CA GLY A 548 -8.70 12.78 -27.53
C GLY A 548 -8.94 14.27 -27.77
N VAL A 549 -9.87 14.58 -28.66
CA VAL A 549 -10.18 15.95 -29.10
C VAL A 549 -11.62 16.32 -28.79
N VAL A 550 -11.88 17.61 -28.55
CA VAL A 550 -13.25 18.13 -28.33
C VAL A 550 -14.02 18.25 -29.65
N ASP A 551 -13.34 18.62 -30.73
CA ASP A 551 -13.92 18.79 -32.06
C ASP A 551 -13.00 18.14 -33.11
N ILE A 552 -13.57 17.30 -33.96
CA ILE A 552 -12.82 16.61 -35.03
C ILE A 552 -12.28 17.55 -36.12
N LYS A 553 -12.87 18.75 -36.27
CA LYS A 553 -12.48 19.77 -37.24
C LYS A 553 -11.34 20.63 -36.71
N THR A 554 -11.48 21.20 -35.52
CA THR A 554 -10.44 22.07 -34.93
C THR A 554 -9.28 21.26 -34.36
N ARG A 555 -9.54 20.00 -33.99
CA ARG A 555 -8.60 19.09 -33.30
C ARG A 555 -8.10 19.62 -31.97
N GLU A 556 -8.81 20.56 -31.36
CA GLU A 556 -8.49 21.05 -30.03
C GLU A 556 -8.62 19.90 -29.00
N PRO A 557 -7.73 19.83 -27.99
CA PRO A 557 -7.78 18.76 -27.00
C PRO A 557 -9.09 18.75 -26.22
N PHE A 558 -9.62 17.57 -25.93
CA PHE A 558 -10.68 17.43 -24.94
C PHE A 558 -10.09 17.74 -23.55
N THR A 559 -10.76 18.57 -22.76
CA THR A 559 -10.26 18.99 -21.44
C THR A 559 -11.14 18.45 -20.30
N VAL A 560 -10.58 18.40 -19.10
CA VAL A 560 -11.29 18.04 -17.86
C VAL A 560 -12.31 19.10 -17.43
N ASP A 561 -12.15 20.34 -17.90
CA ASP A 561 -13.05 21.46 -17.60
C ASP A 561 -14.11 21.67 -18.70
N GLN A 562 -14.20 20.72 -19.65
CA GLN A 562 -15.08 20.82 -20.81
C GLN A 562 -16.55 20.82 -20.41
N LEU A 563 -17.29 21.87 -20.79
CA LEU A 563 -18.74 21.91 -20.60
C LEU A 563 -19.41 20.93 -21.56
N CYS A 564 -20.22 20.04 -21.00
CA CYS A 564 -20.89 18.95 -21.70
C CYS A 564 -22.40 18.99 -21.45
N TRP A 565 -23.19 18.76 -22.50
CA TRP A 565 -24.60 18.44 -22.32
C TRP A 565 -24.75 17.01 -21.81
N LEU A 566 -25.36 16.85 -20.64
CA LEU A 566 -25.47 15.56 -19.96
C LEU A 566 -26.59 14.68 -20.49
N ALA A 567 -27.53 15.27 -21.23
CA ALA A 567 -28.79 14.62 -21.59
C ALA A 567 -29.40 13.94 -20.34
N SER A 568 -29.77 12.66 -20.45
CA SER A 568 -30.44 11.93 -19.37
C SER A 568 -29.61 11.71 -18.10
N THR A 569 -28.28 11.82 -18.13
CA THR A 569 -27.47 11.84 -16.90
C THR A 569 -27.86 13.02 -16.00
N GLY A 570 -28.43 14.09 -16.57
CA GLY A 570 -29.00 15.22 -15.83
C GLY A 570 -30.15 14.84 -14.88
N LYS A 571 -30.81 13.68 -15.05
CA LYS A 571 -31.86 13.21 -14.12
C LYS A 571 -31.36 13.04 -12.68
N LEU A 572 -30.06 12.83 -12.49
CA LEU A 572 -29.42 12.73 -11.18
C LEU A 572 -29.55 14.05 -10.39
N PHE A 573 -29.47 15.19 -11.10
CA PHE A 573 -29.69 16.51 -10.52
C PHE A 573 -31.17 16.70 -10.16
N THR A 574 -32.08 16.28 -11.05
CA THR A 574 -33.52 16.27 -10.78
C THR A 574 -33.85 15.43 -9.54
N ALA A 575 -33.27 14.23 -9.40
CA ALA A 575 -33.46 13.38 -8.23
C ALA A 575 -33.01 14.08 -6.95
N THR A 576 -31.87 14.76 -6.98
CA THR A 576 -31.33 15.54 -5.85
C THR A 576 -32.25 16.71 -5.48
N LEU A 577 -32.73 17.45 -6.48
CA LEU A 577 -33.68 18.54 -6.26
C LEU A 577 -34.97 18.04 -5.61
N MET A 578 -35.59 17.00 -6.18
CA MET A 578 -36.83 16.45 -5.63
C MET A 578 -36.63 15.91 -4.21
N ALA A 579 -35.50 15.27 -3.93
CA ALA A 579 -35.14 14.85 -2.58
C ALA A 579 -35.03 16.02 -1.60
N SER A 580 -34.42 17.14 -1.99
CA SER A 580 -34.38 18.35 -1.16
C SER A 580 -35.78 18.86 -0.82
N LEU A 581 -36.71 18.86 -1.78
CA LEU A 581 -38.09 19.30 -1.54
C LEU A 581 -38.88 18.32 -0.65
N VAL A 582 -38.63 17.01 -0.78
CA VAL A 582 -39.16 16.00 0.15
C VAL A 582 -38.62 16.23 1.56
N ASP A 583 -37.32 16.54 1.68
CA ASP A 583 -36.68 16.72 2.97
C ASP A 583 -37.22 17.94 3.73
N GLU A 584 -37.54 19.01 3.00
CA GLU A 584 -38.23 20.20 3.50
C GLU A 584 -39.71 19.96 3.84
N GLY A 585 -40.27 18.79 3.51
CA GLY A 585 -41.67 18.44 3.77
C GLY A 585 -42.67 19.10 2.83
N LEU A 586 -42.22 19.67 1.70
CA LEU A 586 -43.07 20.35 0.73
C LEU A 586 -43.89 19.36 -0.12
N LEU A 587 -43.36 18.17 -0.33
CA LEU A 587 -43.99 17.09 -1.08
C LEU A 587 -43.46 15.73 -0.59
N THR A 588 -44.10 14.65 -1.05
CA THR A 588 -43.58 13.29 -0.87
C THR A 588 -43.46 12.59 -2.22
N PHE A 589 -42.57 11.61 -2.36
CA PHE A 589 -42.53 10.78 -3.57
C PHE A 589 -43.84 9.99 -3.79
N ASP A 590 -44.64 9.80 -2.73
CA ASP A 590 -45.95 9.15 -2.78
C ASP A 590 -47.10 10.06 -3.13
N ASP A 591 -46.90 11.38 -3.19
CA ASP A 591 -47.99 12.29 -3.50
C ASP A 591 -48.59 11.93 -4.86
N PRO A 592 -49.93 11.76 -4.93
CA PRO A 592 -50.60 11.61 -6.21
C PRO A 592 -50.44 12.91 -6.99
N ILE A 593 -50.17 12.84 -8.29
CA ILE A 593 -50.05 14.03 -9.14
C ILE A 593 -51.33 14.88 -9.07
N SER A 594 -52.49 14.23 -8.86
CA SER A 594 -53.78 14.88 -8.66
C SER A 594 -53.88 15.76 -7.41
N LYS A 595 -52.96 15.63 -6.44
CA LYS A 595 -52.86 16.55 -5.29
C LYS A 595 -52.48 17.96 -5.75
N THR A 596 -51.62 18.04 -6.77
CA THR A 596 -51.09 19.30 -7.31
C THR A 596 -51.86 19.77 -8.55
N PHE A 597 -52.31 18.82 -9.38
CA PHE A 597 -53.06 19.04 -10.61
C PHE A 597 -54.37 18.23 -10.57
N PRO A 598 -55.46 18.73 -9.95
CA PRO A 598 -56.70 17.98 -9.71
C PRO A 598 -57.28 17.27 -10.93
N GLU A 599 -57.07 17.81 -12.14
CA GLU A 599 -57.45 17.23 -13.42
C GLU A 599 -56.86 15.82 -13.67
N PHE A 600 -55.73 15.47 -13.04
CA PHE A 600 -55.16 14.12 -13.09
C PHE A 600 -56.02 13.03 -12.44
N ALA A 601 -56.97 13.39 -11.56
CA ALA A 601 -57.95 12.42 -11.04
C ALA A 601 -58.86 11.87 -12.17
N ASN A 602 -58.91 12.55 -13.31
CA ASN A 602 -59.73 12.19 -14.46
C ASN A 602 -58.98 11.40 -15.55
N ILE A 603 -57.69 11.10 -15.37
CA ILE A 603 -56.95 10.26 -16.32
C ILE A 603 -57.53 8.83 -16.35
N ARG A 604 -57.52 8.19 -17.52
CA ARG A 604 -58.14 6.87 -17.78
C ARG A 604 -57.18 5.92 -18.49
N LEU A 605 -57.44 4.63 -18.34
CA LEU A 605 -56.85 3.53 -19.12
C LEU A 605 -57.51 3.44 -20.51
N PRO A 606 -56.96 2.63 -21.45
CA PRO A 606 -57.48 2.54 -22.81
C PRO A 606 -58.92 2.03 -22.89
N ASP A 607 -59.37 1.24 -21.90
CA ASP A 607 -60.73 0.73 -21.79
C ASP A 607 -61.72 1.73 -21.16
N GLY A 608 -61.28 2.97 -20.87
CA GLY A 608 -62.06 4.03 -20.26
C GLY A 608 -62.21 3.92 -18.74
N THR A 609 -61.61 2.91 -18.10
CA THR A 609 -61.68 2.73 -16.64
C THR A 609 -60.69 3.65 -15.90
N LYS A 610 -60.95 3.86 -14.61
CA LYS A 610 -60.01 4.55 -13.72
C LYS A 610 -58.86 3.59 -13.34
N PRO A 611 -57.62 4.08 -13.21
CA PRO A 611 -56.54 3.25 -12.73
C PRO A 611 -56.80 2.82 -11.28
N ARG A 612 -56.32 1.63 -10.90
CA ARG A 612 -56.49 1.08 -9.54
C ARG A 612 -55.82 1.92 -8.46
N GLN A 613 -54.81 2.68 -8.84
CA GLN A 613 -54.12 3.64 -7.98
C GLN A 613 -53.82 4.92 -8.77
N PRO A 614 -53.77 6.09 -8.10
CA PRO A 614 -53.43 7.32 -8.79
C PRO A 614 -52.00 7.29 -9.34
N VAL A 615 -51.75 8.07 -10.39
CA VAL A 615 -50.38 8.38 -10.82
C VAL A 615 -49.71 9.18 -9.70
N ARG A 616 -48.57 8.70 -9.19
CA ARG A 616 -47.80 9.33 -8.11
C ARG A 616 -46.50 9.92 -8.65
N LEU A 617 -45.89 10.84 -7.91
CA LEU A 617 -44.59 11.41 -8.24
C LEU A 617 -43.50 10.33 -8.44
N ARG A 618 -43.48 9.30 -7.59
CA ARG A 618 -42.60 8.14 -7.75
C ARG A 618 -42.78 7.42 -9.08
N HIS A 619 -44.00 7.35 -9.61
CA HIS A 619 -44.24 6.70 -10.89
C HIS A 619 -43.66 7.52 -12.04
N ALA A 620 -43.74 8.85 -11.98
CA ALA A 620 -43.08 9.73 -12.95
C ALA A 620 -41.54 9.57 -12.92
N MET A 621 -40.94 9.61 -11.73
CA MET A 621 -39.48 9.53 -11.55
C MET A 621 -38.87 8.15 -11.83
N SER A 622 -39.67 7.08 -11.71
CA SER A 622 -39.26 5.71 -12.03
C SER A 622 -39.66 5.25 -13.43
N HIS A 623 -40.27 6.15 -14.21
CA HIS A 623 -40.82 5.85 -15.53
C HIS A 623 -41.90 4.76 -15.53
N THR A 624 -42.69 4.66 -14.46
CA THR A 624 -43.78 3.68 -14.33
C THR A 624 -45.15 4.36 -14.25
N SER A 625 -45.27 5.60 -14.73
CA SER A 625 -46.52 6.40 -14.65
C SER A 625 -47.70 5.80 -15.40
N GLY A 626 -47.46 4.90 -16.35
CA GLY A 626 -48.49 4.40 -17.27
C GLY A 626 -48.77 5.34 -18.45
N ILE A 627 -48.17 6.53 -18.46
CA ILE A 627 -48.28 7.51 -19.54
C ILE A 627 -47.27 7.14 -20.63
N PRO A 628 -47.69 6.98 -21.90
CA PRO A 628 -46.78 6.61 -22.97
C PRO A 628 -45.80 7.76 -23.29
N ASN A 629 -44.72 7.41 -23.98
CA ASN A 629 -43.78 8.39 -24.54
C ASN A 629 -43.61 8.15 -26.05
N ASP A 630 -43.01 9.10 -26.76
CA ASP A 630 -42.86 9.07 -28.21
C ASP A 630 -42.15 7.81 -28.73
N ASN A 631 -41.20 7.25 -27.98
CA ASN A 631 -40.49 6.03 -28.37
C ASN A 631 -41.36 4.79 -28.20
N TRP A 632 -42.14 4.71 -27.11
CA TRP A 632 -43.09 3.62 -26.89
C TRP A 632 -44.19 3.62 -27.95
N LEU A 633 -44.73 4.81 -28.23
CA LEU A 633 -45.74 5.04 -29.27
C LEU A 633 -45.25 4.56 -30.66
N LYS A 634 -43.97 4.81 -30.98
CA LYS A 634 -43.35 4.32 -32.24
C LYS A 634 -43.06 2.81 -32.23
N ALA A 635 -42.69 2.24 -31.09
CA ALA A 635 -42.21 0.86 -30.99
C ALA A 635 -43.35 -0.19 -31.01
N GLU A 636 -44.49 0.07 -30.36
CA GLU A 636 -45.55 -0.93 -30.24
C GLU A 636 -46.42 -1.09 -31.51
N LYS A 637 -46.08 -0.46 -32.64
CA LYS A 637 -46.82 -0.56 -33.93
C LYS A 637 -48.34 -0.30 -33.82
N HIS A 638 -48.80 0.31 -32.72
CA HIS A 638 -50.22 0.56 -32.43
C HIS A 638 -50.70 1.92 -32.94
N LEU A 639 -50.00 2.52 -33.89
CA LEU A 639 -50.36 3.81 -34.43
C LEU A 639 -50.37 3.76 -35.96
N GLU A 640 -51.53 4.06 -36.52
CA GLU A 640 -51.62 4.67 -37.85
C GLU A 640 -50.69 5.91 -37.87
N LYS A 641 -50.17 6.24 -39.06
CA LYS A 641 -49.13 7.26 -39.30
C LYS A 641 -49.41 8.65 -38.67
N ASP A 642 -50.64 8.90 -38.24
CA ASP A 642 -51.17 10.17 -37.72
C ASP A 642 -51.51 10.15 -36.22
N SER A 643 -51.09 9.12 -35.49
CA SER A 643 -51.44 9.04 -34.08
C SER A 643 -50.57 9.97 -33.23
N PRO A 644 -51.18 10.64 -32.24
CA PRO A 644 -50.54 11.80 -31.63
C PRO A 644 -49.42 11.44 -30.64
N GLN A 645 -48.26 12.06 -30.81
CA GLN A 645 -47.09 11.99 -29.92
C GLN A 645 -47.18 13.00 -28.79
N LEU A 646 -46.44 12.80 -27.69
CA LEU A 646 -46.28 13.81 -26.66
C LEU A 646 -45.64 15.08 -27.25
N SER A 647 -44.74 14.93 -28.24
CA SER A 647 -44.20 16.04 -29.03
C SER A 647 -45.24 16.79 -29.86
N ASP A 648 -46.31 16.10 -30.30
CA ASP A 648 -47.39 16.67 -31.13
C ASP A 648 -48.37 17.51 -30.28
N TYR A 649 -48.33 17.31 -28.96
CA TYR A 649 -49.11 18.06 -27.98
C TYR A 649 -48.38 19.26 -27.39
N VAL A 650 -47.54 19.88 -28.22
CA VAL A 650 -46.80 21.13 -27.98
C VAL A 650 -45.47 20.89 -27.27
N SER A 651 -44.37 21.44 -27.82
CA SER A 651 -43.16 21.74 -27.05
C SER A 651 -43.58 22.70 -25.94
N PRO A 652 -43.78 22.21 -24.70
CA PRO A 652 -44.58 22.91 -23.69
C PRO A 652 -43.99 24.29 -23.42
N GLN A 653 -44.82 25.35 -23.41
CA GLN A 653 -44.35 26.66 -22.98
C GLN A 653 -44.27 26.72 -21.46
N THR A 654 -45.21 26.02 -20.80
CA THR A 654 -45.39 26.01 -19.34
C THR A 654 -45.53 24.59 -18.79
N ALA A 655 -45.39 24.43 -17.47
CA ALA A 655 -45.71 23.18 -16.78
C ALA A 655 -47.16 22.71 -17.03
N GLN A 656 -48.12 23.63 -17.12
CA GLN A 656 -49.51 23.29 -17.37
C GLN A 656 -49.72 22.71 -18.78
N ASP A 657 -49.00 23.20 -19.79
CA ASP A 657 -49.07 22.65 -21.15
C ASP A 657 -48.63 21.18 -21.16
N PHE A 658 -47.54 20.87 -20.42
CA PHE A 658 -47.04 19.51 -20.31
C PHE A 658 -48.03 18.58 -19.59
N VAL A 659 -48.64 19.06 -18.50
CA VAL A 659 -49.72 18.35 -17.78
C VAL A 659 -50.89 18.06 -18.70
N ASN A 660 -51.35 19.04 -19.48
CA ASN A 660 -52.45 18.89 -20.43
C ASN A 660 -52.12 17.86 -21.52
N GLY A 661 -50.89 17.86 -22.04
CA GLY A 661 -50.41 16.86 -22.99
C GLY A 661 -50.45 15.42 -22.42
N CYS A 662 -50.01 15.25 -21.17
CA CYS A 662 -50.09 13.97 -20.47
C CYS A 662 -51.54 13.47 -20.31
N LEU A 663 -52.47 14.36 -19.96
CA LEU A 663 -53.89 14.02 -19.80
C LEU A 663 -54.55 13.63 -21.11
N LYS A 664 -54.14 14.28 -22.21
CA LYS A 664 -54.66 13.99 -23.54
C LYS A 664 -54.19 12.64 -24.08
N LEU A 665 -52.97 12.22 -23.75
CA LEU A 665 -52.48 10.87 -24.07
C LEU A 665 -53.19 9.79 -23.24
N GLY A 666 -53.50 10.08 -21.98
CA GLY A 666 -54.04 9.10 -21.06
C GLY A 666 -53.02 8.05 -20.63
N LEU A 667 -53.51 6.97 -20.02
CA LEU A 667 -52.69 5.83 -19.61
C LEU A 667 -52.79 4.71 -20.65
N VAL A 668 -51.69 3.99 -20.85
CA VAL A 668 -51.67 2.75 -21.65
C VAL A 668 -51.58 1.49 -20.78
N VAL A 669 -51.13 1.64 -19.52
CA VAL A 669 -51.02 0.58 -18.52
C VAL A 669 -51.24 1.16 -17.12
N GLU A 670 -51.52 0.29 -16.15
CA GLU A 670 -51.69 0.69 -14.75
C GLU A 670 -50.41 1.35 -14.19
N PRO A 671 -50.52 2.47 -13.45
CA PRO A 671 -49.36 3.10 -12.81
C PRO A 671 -48.64 2.11 -11.87
N GLY A 672 -47.31 2.12 -11.90
CA GLY A 672 -46.44 1.25 -11.10
C GLY A 672 -46.24 -0.17 -11.66
N THR A 673 -46.83 -0.52 -12.82
CA THR A 673 -46.79 -1.91 -13.31
C THR A 673 -45.77 -2.19 -14.40
N LYS A 674 -45.42 -1.20 -15.23
CA LYS A 674 -44.47 -1.37 -16.35
C LYS A 674 -43.64 -0.10 -16.54
N MET A 675 -42.33 -0.28 -16.63
CA MET A 675 -41.40 0.81 -16.95
C MET A 675 -41.47 1.20 -18.44
N MET A 676 -41.69 2.48 -18.70
CA MET A 676 -41.72 3.14 -20.01
C MET A 676 -40.85 4.39 -19.95
N TYR A 677 -39.54 4.19 -20.14
CA TYR A 677 -38.53 5.25 -20.05
C TYR A 677 -38.80 6.41 -21.02
N GLY A 678 -39.04 7.63 -20.51
CA GLY A 678 -39.37 8.78 -21.35
C GLY A 678 -39.68 10.08 -20.59
N GLN A 679 -40.27 11.04 -21.32
CA GLN A 679 -40.58 12.40 -20.86
C GLN A 679 -41.49 12.52 -19.63
N PRO A 680 -42.39 11.58 -19.26
CA PRO A 680 -43.27 11.75 -18.09
C PRO A 680 -42.58 12.07 -16.75
N ILE A 681 -41.26 11.87 -16.64
CA ILE A 681 -40.46 12.38 -15.51
C ILE A 681 -40.58 13.90 -15.34
N ASP A 682 -40.86 14.66 -16.39
CA ASP A 682 -41.03 16.11 -16.36
C ASP A 682 -42.25 16.55 -15.54
N LEU A 683 -43.17 15.63 -15.20
CA LEU A 683 -44.18 15.87 -14.16
C LEU A 683 -43.56 16.21 -12.81
N SER A 684 -42.34 15.75 -12.52
CA SER A 684 -41.62 16.12 -11.29
C SER A 684 -41.27 17.60 -11.26
N ALA A 685 -40.78 18.16 -12.38
CA ALA A 685 -40.56 19.60 -12.51
C ALA A 685 -41.89 20.36 -12.41
N CYS A 686 -42.95 19.91 -13.08
CA CYS A 686 -44.26 20.55 -13.02
C CYS A 686 -44.81 20.63 -11.57
N VAL A 687 -44.70 19.52 -10.82
CA VAL A 687 -45.11 19.46 -9.41
C VAL A 687 -44.25 20.39 -8.56
N ALA A 688 -42.93 20.36 -8.74
CA ALA A 688 -42.01 21.22 -8.00
C ALA A 688 -42.31 22.72 -8.23
N GLU A 689 -42.54 23.12 -9.49
CA GLU A 689 -42.89 24.51 -9.82
C GLU A 689 -44.21 24.93 -9.18
N LYS A 690 -45.23 24.08 -9.29
CA LYS A 690 -46.57 24.40 -8.77
C LYS A 690 -46.61 24.46 -7.24
N VAL A 691 -45.88 23.59 -6.55
CA VAL A 691 -45.84 23.55 -5.07
C VAL A 691 -45.03 24.70 -4.49
N THR A 692 -43.95 25.12 -5.16
CA THR A 692 -43.04 26.15 -4.63
C THR A 692 -43.32 27.55 -5.16
N GLY A 693 -44.04 27.67 -6.29
CA GLY A 693 -44.22 28.93 -7.01
C GLY A 693 -42.96 29.44 -7.73
N LYS A 694 -41.88 28.64 -7.75
CA LYS A 694 -40.61 28.97 -8.43
C LYS A 694 -40.43 28.14 -9.69
N THR A 695 -39.71 28.65 -10.66
CA THR A 695 -39.36 27.88 -11.86
C THR A 695 -38.37 26.76 -11.53
N PHE A 696 -38.35 25.71 -12.34
CA PHE A 696 -37.43 24.59 -12.17
C PHE A 696 -35.95 25.04 -12.24
N ILE A 697 -35.67 26.10 -13.00
CA ILE A 697 -34.34 26.74 -13.09
C ILE A 697 -33.92 27.34 -11.76
N GLU A 698 -34.79 28.16 -11.16
CA GLU A 698 -34.54 28.78 -9.85
C GLU A 698 -34.36 27.72 -8.78
N LEU A 699 -35.20 26.68 -8.78
CA LEU A 699 -35.10 25.58 -7.82
C LEU A 699 -33.78 24.82 -7.94
N MET A 700 -33.35 24.49 -9.16
CA MET A 700 -32.07 23.80 -9.38
C MET A 700 -30.89 24.66 -8.90
N GLN A 701 -30.91 25.96 -9.19
CA GLN A 701 -29.88 26.89 -8.74
C GLN A 701 -29.83 26.99 -7.21
N GLU A 702 -30.99 27.17 -6.56
CA GLU A 702 -31.08 27.42 -5.12
C GLU A 702 -30.83 26.18 -4.27
N ARG A 703 -31.27 25.01 -4.74
CA ARG A 703 -31.30 23.78 -3.93
C ARG A 703 -30.22 22.76 -4.30
N VAL A 704 -29.65 22.84 -5.51
CA VAL A 704 -28.63 21.89 -5.97
C VAL A 704 -27.32 22.60 -6.29
N PHE A 705 -27.31 23.52 -7.26
CA PHE A 705 -26.05 24.10 -7.75
C PHE A 705 -25.33 24.95 -6.70
N LYS A 706 -26.02 25.94 -6.11
CA LYS A 706 -25.39 26.84 -5.13
C LYS A 706 -24.98 26.13 -3.83
N PRO A 707 -25.81 25.26 -3.20
CA PRO A 707 -25.42 24.58 -1.96
C PRO A 707 -24.23 23.62 -2.09
N LEU A 708 -24.03 23.06 -3.28
CA LEU A 708 -22.93 22.13 -3.60
C LEU A 708 -21.74 22.82 -4.28
N GLY A 709 -21.82 24.12 -4.54
CA GLY A 709 -20.75 24.87 -5.22
C GLY A 709 -20.54 24.47 -6.69
N LEU A 710 -21.58 24.00 -7.38
CA LEU A 710 -21.53 23.56 -8.79
C LEU A 710 -21.59 24.77 -9.73
N GLN A 711 -20.47 25.48 -9.84
CA GLN A 711 -20.42 26.79 -10.49
C GLN A 711 -20.53 26.73 -12.02
N GLN A 712 -20.27 25.57 -12.61
CA GLN A 712 -20.23 25.38 -14.06
C GLN A 712 -21.48 24.65 -14.57
N SER A 713 -22.32 24.16 -13.66
CA SER A 713 -23.55 23.46 -13.97
C SER A 713 -24.69 24.44 -14.19
N THR A 714 -25.48 24.18 -15.24
CA THR A 714 -26.62 25.02 -15.59
C THR A 714 -27.68 24.21 -16.32
N ILE A 715 -28.93 24.66 -16.22
CA ILE A 715 -30.02 24.20 -17.08
C ILE A 715 -30.49 25.27 -18.06
N GLN A 716 -29.82 26.43 -18.05
CA GLN A 716 -30.11 27.59 -18.87
C GLN A 716 -28.79 28.22 -19.33
N PRO A 717 -28.02 27.54 -20.21
CA PRO A 717 -26.70 28.03 -20.60
C PRO A 717 -26.81 29.35 -21.38
N THR A 718 -25.97 30.29 -20.97
CA THR A 718 -25.78 31.58 -21.64
C THR A 718 -25.12 31.40 -23.00
N ARG A 719 -25.21 32.43 -23.85
CA ARG A 719 -24.49 32.44 -25.14
C ARG A 719 -22.97 32.24 -25.01
N GLN A 720 -22.38 32.65 -23.87
CA GLN A 720 -20.95 32.48 -23.64
C GLN A 720 -20.60 31.04 -23.24
N GLU A 721 -21.43 30.41 -22.42
CA GLU A 721 -21.28 28.99 -22.06
C GLU A 721 -21.51 28.08 -23.25
N LEU A 722 -22.48 28.40 -24.12
CA LEU A 722 -22.71 27.66 -25.36
C LEU A 722 -21.50 27.67 -26.31
N LYS A 723 -20.64 28.69 -26.27
CA LYS A 723 -19.36 28.70 -27.01
C LYS A 723 -18.33 27.72 -26.44
N LYS A 724 -18.45 27.37 -25.15
CA LYS A 724 -17.61 26.39 -24.48
C LYS A 724 -18.21 24.99 -24.51
N LEU A 725 -19.43 24.82 -25.03
CA LEU A 725 -20.09 23.53 -25.10
C LEU A 725 -19.36 22.64 -26.12
N ALA A 726 -18.98 21.43 -25.69
CA ALA A 726 -18.40 20.46 -26.60
C ALA A 726 -19.42 20.10 -27.71
N PRO A 727 -19.03 20.11 -29.00
CA PRO A 727 -19.90 19.72 -30.09
C PRO A 727 -20.41 18.29 -29.91
N LEU A 728 -21.70 18.09 -30.17
CA LEU A 728 -22.32 16.77 -30.15
C LEU A 728 -22.24 16.16 -31.55
N TYR A 729 -21.87 14.88 -31.59
CA TYR A 729 -21.88 14.07 -32.81
C TYR A 729 -22.83 12.89 -32.69
N SER A 730 -23.22 12.35 -33.84
CA SER A 730 -23.79 11.02 -34.01
C SER A 730 -22.80 10.15 -34.77
N SER A 731 -22.54 8.93 -34.28
CA SER A 731 -21.61 7.99 -34.90
C SER A 731 -22.20 6.58 -34.98
N SER A 732 -22.59 6.20 -36.20
CA SER A 732 -23.09 4.85 -36.51
C SER A 732 -21.98 3.89 -36.96
N LYS A 733 -20.84 4.41 -37.43
CA LYS A 733 -19.68 3.65 -37.92
C LYS A 733 -18.37 4.25 -37.41
N PRO A 734 -17.32 3.43 -37.21
CA PRO A 734 -15.99 3.91 -36.80
C PRO A 734 -15.49 5.04 -37.70
N GLY A 735 -15.04 6.14 -37.11
CA GLY A 735 -14.43 7.28 -37.78
C GLY A 735 -15.42 8.23 -38.47
N VAL A 736 -16.72 7.94 -38.44
CA VAL A 736 -17.76 8.79 -39.02
C VAL A 736 -18.46 9.55 -37.90
N PHE A 737 -18.37 10.89 -37.95
CA PHE A 737 -18.96 11.80 -36.98
C PHE A 737 -19.84 12.82 -37.69
N GLU A 738 -21.15 12.65 -37.58
CA GLU A 738 -22.14 13.57 -38.12
C GLU A 738 -22.52 14.59 -37.03
N PRO A 739 -22.49 15.90 -37.29
CA PRO A 739 -22.94 16.89 -36.31
C PRO A 739 -24.40 16.62 -35.88
N ASP A 740 -24.63 16.58 -34.58
CA ASP A 740 -25.95 16.47 -33.97
C ASP A 740 -26.19 17.73 -33.13
N HIS A 741 -27.25 18.47 -33.46
CA HIS A 741 -27.56 19.77 -32.84
C HIS A 741 -28.54 19.66 -31.68
N PHE A 742 -28.94 18.44 -31.27
CA PHE A 742 -30.03 18.27 -30.32
C PHE A 742 -29.76 18.91 -28.95
N GLY A 743 -28.52 18.82 -28.45
CA GLY A 743 -28.11 19.50 -27.23
C GLY A 743 -28.21 21.03 -27.30
N LEU A 744 -28.00 21.64 -28.48
CA LEU A 744 -28.19 23.08 -28.69
C LEU A 744 -29.68 23.43 -28.77
N GLU A 745 -30.48 22.62 -29.47
CA GLU A 745 -31.93 22.81 -29.53
C GLU A 745 -32.58 22.77 -28.16
N VAL A 746 -32.12 21.88 -27.27
CA VAL A 746 -32.58 21.79 -25.89
C VAL A 746 -32.27 23.10 -25.14
N ALA A 747 -31.05 23.63 -25.24
CA ALA A 747 -30.68 24.91 -24.63
C ALA A 747 -31.56 26.06 -25.14
N GLU A 748 -31.80 26.13 -26.45
CA GLU A 748 -32.64 27.16 -27.05
C GLU A 748 -34.09 27.09 -26.58
N ARG A 749 -34.63 25.88 -26.42
CA ARG A 749 -35.99 25.67 -25.89
C ARG A 749 -36.09 26.07 -24.42
N GLN A 750 -35.16 25.63 -23.58
CA GLN A 750 -35.15 25.96 -22.15
C GLN A 750 -34.97 27.46 -21.89
N ASN A 751 -34.24 28.16 -22.76
CA ASN A 751 -34.09 29.62 -22.70
C ASN A 751 -35.40 30.39 -22.98
N LYS A 752 -36.42 29.73 -23.55
CA LYS A 752 -37.64 30.39 -24.01
C LYS A 752 -38.92 29.79 -23.40
N ARG A 753 -38.86 28.61 -22.78
CA ARG A 753 -40.00 27.73 -22.49
C ARG A 753 -39.77 26.89 -21.23
N PHE A 754 -40.66 25.93 -20.99
CA PHE A 754 -40.55 24.92 -19.94
C PHE A 754 -39.20 24.18 -19.96
N SER A 755 -38.62 23.98 -18.77
CA SER A 755 -37.36 23.26 -18.58
C SER A 755 -37.60 21.77 -18.30
N THR A 756 -36.93 20.91 -19.07
CA THR A 756 -37.05 19.46 -18.90
C THR A 756 -36.23 18.95 -17.71
N ALA A 757 -36.88 18.19 -16.83
CA ALA A 757 -36.28 17.43 -15.74
C ALA A 757 -35.55 16.18 -16.25
N GLY A 758 -35.86 15.73 -17.47
CA GLY A 758 -35.36 14.51 -18.07
C GLY A 758 -34.03 14.65 -18.83
N GLY A 759 -33.59 15.85 -19.19
CA GLY A 759 -32.42 16.00 -20.05
C GLY A 759 -31.82 17.40 -20.21
N GLY A 760 -32.17 18.35 -19.35
CA GLY A 760 -31.85 19.77 -19.54
C GLY A 760 -30.53 20.26 -18.93
N VAL A 761 -29.68 19.37 -18.37
CA VAL A 761 -28.49 19.79 -17.60
C VAL A 761 -27.24 19.80 -18.46
N TYR A 762 -26.44 20.86 -18.30
CA TYR A 762 -25.08 21.02 -18.80
C TYR A 762 -24.16 21.10 -17.60
N SER A 763 -23.02 20.40 -17.65
CA SER A 763 -22.11 20.29 -16.50
C SER A 763 -20.69 20.01 -16.97
N THR A 764 -19.74 20.19 -16.05
CA THR A 764 -18.35 19.74 -16.16
C THR A 764 -18.15 18.46 -15.36
N LEU A 765 -16.93 17.90 -15.48
CA LEU A 765 -16.52 16.66 -14.84
C LEU A 765 -16.55 16.76 -13.31
N ASP A 766 -16.02 17.86 -12.75
CA ASP A 766 -15.92 18.06 -11.30
C ASP A 766 -17.27 18.34 -10.64
N ASP A 767 -18.15 19.08 -11.32
CA ASP A 767 -19.46 19.44 -10.78
C ASP A 767 -20.34 18.18 -10.62
N ILE A 768 -20.45 17.36 -11.66
CA ILE A 768 -21.19 16.10 -11.54
C ILE A 768 -20.47 15.13 -10.59
N GLY A 769 -19.14 15.13 -10.54
CA GLY A 769 -18.37 14.37 -9.54
C GLY A 769 -18.77 14.73 -8.10
N THR A 770 -18.93 16.03 -7.83
CA THR A 770 -19.37 16.56 -6.53
C THR A 770 -20.80 16.14 -6.20
N LEU A 771 -21.72 16.21 -7.17
CA LEU A 771 -23.09 15.71 -7.02
C LEU A 771 -23.09 14.20 -6.69
N MET A 772 -22.29 13.41 -7.40
CA MET A 772 -22.22 11.96 -7.14
C MET A 772 -21.58 11.66 -5.78
N GLN A 773 -20.60 12.45 -5.34
CA GLN A 773 -20.01 12.30 -4.00
C GLN A 773 -21.04 12.58 -2.89
N LEU A 774 -21.94 13.56 -3.08
CA LEU A 774 -23.08 13.78 -2.18
C LEU A 774 -23.97 12.52 -2.09
N HIS A 775 -24.28 11.90 -3.23
CA HIS A 775 -25.07 10.65 -3.26
C HIS A 775 -24.37 9.49 -2.54
N LEU A 776 -23.07 9.28 -2.81
CA LEU A 776 -22.26 8.26 -2.16
C LEU A 776 -22.16 8.48 -0.65
N GLN A 777 -22.05 9.74 -0.21
CA GLN A 777 -22.04 10.12 1.21
C GLN A 777 -23.45 10.26 1.82
N ARG A 778 -24.48 9.72 1.16
CA ARG A 778 -25.87 9.68 1.65
C ARG A 778 -26.38 11.07 2.09
N GLY A 779 -26.11 12.08 1.26
CA GLY A 779 -26.60 13.44 1.43
C GLY A 779 -25.70 14.36 2.27
N LYS A 780 -24.49 13.92 2.62
CA LYS A 780 -23.46 14.76 3.24
C LYS A 780 -22.56 15.41 2.19
N HIS A 781 -22.20 16.67 2.44
CA HIS A 781 -21.24 17.43 1.64
C HIS A 781 -20.39 18.28 2.59
N HIS A 782 -19.06 18.15 2.49
CA HIS A 782 -18.10 18.75 3.43
C HIS A 782 -18.46 18.53 4.91
N GLY A 783 -18.90 17.30 5.25
CA GLY A 783 -19.29 16.91 6.61
C GLY A 783 -20.67 17.40 7.06
N LYS A 784 -21.33 18.31 6.31
CA LYS A 784 -22.68 18.80 6.61
C LYS A 784 -23.73 17.93 5.92
N GLN A 785 -24.75 17.49 6.68
CA GLN A 785 -25.94 16.85 6.11
C GLN A 785 -26.77 17.89 5.36
N LEU A 786 -26.89 17.77 4.04
CA LEU A 786 -27.72 18.66 3.21
C LEU A 786 -29.10 18.09 2.94
N ILE A 787 -29.21 16.77 2.75
CA ILE A 787 -30.46 16.03 2.54
C ILE A 787 -30.41 14.78 3.40
N ARG A 788 -31.45 14.45 4.17
CA ARG A 788 -31.45 13.25 5.04
C ARG A 788 -31.13 11.96 4.29
N ALA A 789 -30.41 11.05 4.95
CA ALA A 789 -29.99 9.78 4.38
C ALA A 789 -31.18 8.89 3.98
N GLU A 790 -32.27 8.94 4.75
CA GLU A 790 -33.51 8.20 4.50
C GLU A 790 -34.20 8.66 3.22
N THR A 791 -34.11 9.95 2.90
CA THR A 791 -34.66 10.52 1.67
C THR A 791 -33.87 10.02 0.45
N PHE A 792 -32.54 9.96 0.54
CA PHE A 792 -31.70 9.38 -0.51
C PHE A 792 -31.90 7.87 -0.67
N GLN A 793 -32.09 7.15 0.43
CA GLN A 793 -32.37 5.71 0.38
C GLN A 793 -33.59 5.40 -0.51
N GLN A 794 -34.64 6.24 -0.47
CA GLN A 794 -35.80 6.08 -1.34
C GLN A 794 -35.47 6.23 -2.84
N LEU A 795 -34.50 7.08 -3.20
CA LEU A 795 -34.06 7.26 -4.59
C LEU A 795 -33.46 5.97 -5.17
N TYR A 796 -32.79 5.19 -4.32
CA TYR A 796 -32.02 4.02 -4.72
C TYR A 796 -32.81 2.71 -4.60
N GLN A 797 -33.99 2.74 -3.98
CA GLN A 797 -34.85 1.57 -3.88
C GLN A 797 -35.41 1.19 -5.25
N PRO A 798 -35.27 -0.07 -5.68
CA PRO A 798 -35.90 -0.54 -6.91
C PRO A 798 -37.42 -0.35 -6.86
N GLN A 799 -37.96 0.27 -7.90
CA GLN A 799 -39.39 0.62 -7.95
C GLN A 799 -40.22 -0.51 -8.59
N PRO A 800 -41.49 -0.69 -8.18
CA PRO A 800 -42.40 -1.63 -8.82
C PRO A 800 -42.48 -1.41 -10.34
N GLY A 801 -42.56 -2.51 -11.11
CA GLY A 801 -42.67 -2.45 -12.58
C GLY A 801 -41.35 -2.19 -13.33
N THR A 802 -40.21 -2.09 -12.63
CA THR A 802 -38.88 -1.84 -13.22
C THR A 802 -37.99 -3.09 -13.31
N ASN A 803 -38.51 -4.26 -12.91
CA ASN A 803 -37.76 -5.53 -12.81
C ASN A 803 -36.50 -5.43 -11.93
N GLY A 804 -36.53 -4.57 -10.90
CA GLY A 804 -35.40 -4.37 -10.00
C GLY A 804 -34.29 -3.47 -10.53
N ARG A 805 -34.43 -2.93 -11.75
CA ARG A 805 -33.34 -2.25 -12.49
C ARG A 805 -33.40 -0.72 -12.45
N TYR A 806 -34.40 -0.13 -11.80
CA TYR A 806 -34.56 1.31 -11.76
C TYR A 806 -35.16 1.81 -10.44
N GLY A 807 -34.55 2.87 -9.90
CA GLY A 807 -34.99 3.61 -8.72
C GLY A 807 -35.80 4.86 -9.11
N LEU A 808 -35.64 5.96 -8.34
CA LEU A 808 -36.18 7.27 -8.72
C LEU A 808 -35.08 8.05 -9.45
N ALA A 809 -35.13 8.03 -10.79
CA ALA A 809 -34.11 8.59 -11.68
C ALA A 809 -32.71 7.91 -11.66
N PHE A 810 -32.56 6.76 -10.98
CA PHE A 810 -31.33 5.96 -10.98
C PHE A 810 -31.53 4.62 -11.70
N GLN A 811 -30.62 4.26 -12.60
CA GLN A 811 -30.47 2.87 -13.03
C GLN A 811 -29.75 2.07 -11.94
N ILE A 812 -30.21 0.85 -11.73
CA ILE A 812 -29.66 -0.09 -10.75
C ILE A 812 -29.10 -1.27 -11.53
N LYS A 813 -27.82 -1.56 -11.34
CA LYS A 813 -27.11 -2.67 -11.98
C LYS A 813 -26.33 -3.45 -10.93
N ASP A 814 -26.22 -4.75 -11.13
CA ASP A 814 -25.31 -5.57 -10.33
C ASP A 814 -23.87 -5.36 -10.82
N SER A 815 -22.91 -5.50 -9.90
CA SER A 815 -21.50 -5.40 -10.23
C SER A 815 -21.09 -6.39 -11.33
N PRO A 816 -20.30 -5.96 -12.33
CA PRO A 816 -19.80 -6.87 -13.37
C PRO A 816 -18.80 -7.90 -12.82
N ILE A 817 -18.22 -7.64 -11.64
CA ILE A 817 -17.30 -8.54 -10.95
C ILE A 817 -18.01 -9.16 -9.74
N ASN A 818 -18.34 -10.44 -9.86
CA ASN A 818 -18.81 -11.33 -8.79
C ASN A 818 -20.19 -11.01 -8.18
N GLY A 819 -20.92 -10.00 -8.68
CA GLY A 819 -22.27 -9.66 -8.17
C GLY A 819 -22.33 -9.17 -6.72
N LEU A 820 -21.18 -8.78 -6.14
CA LEU A 820 -21.03 -8.44 -4.72
C LEU A 820 -21.43 -7.00 -4.37
N SER A 821 -21.74 -6.15 -5.35
CA SER A 821 -22.13 -4.75 -5.13
C SER A 821 -23.23 -4.30 -6.09
N ARG A 822 -23.92 -3.21 -5.72
CA ARG A 822 -24.96 -2.58 -6.53
C ARG A 822 -24.48 -1.23 -7.06
N ILE A 823 -24.38 -1.11 -8.38
CA ILE A 823 -24.01 0.12 -9.06
C ILE A 823 -25.27 0.95 -9.31
N LEU A 824 -25.28 2.16 -8.79
CA LEU A 824 -26.28 3.17 -9.11
C LEU A 824 -25.71 4.10 -10.18
N SER A 825 -26.39 4.24 -11.30
CA SER A 825 -25.87 4.99 -12.44
C SER A 825 -26.96 5.68 -13.25
N HIS A 826 -26.59 6.61 -14.12
CA HIS A 826 -27.45 6.99 -15.23
C HIS A 826 -26.60 7.38 -16.46
N PRO A 827 -26.82 6.76 -17.63
CA PRO A 827 -26.19 7.17 -18.88
C PRO A 827 -27.02 8.24 -19.62
N GLY A 828 -26.35 9.04 -20.44
CA GLY A 828 -26.90 10.10 -21.27
C GLY A 828 -26.90 9.75 -22.75
N TYR A 829 -27.83 10.33 -23.50
CA TYR A 829 -27.91 10.19 -24.96
C TYR A 829 -26.58 10.56 -25.65
N SER A 830 -26.00 11.69 -25.23
CA SER A 830 -24.72 12.23 -25.72
C SER A 830 -23.48 11.42 -25.32
N GLY A 831 -23.64 10.34 -24.53
CA GLY A 831 -22.55 9.51 -24.06
C GLY A 831 -22.10 9.69 -22.60
N PRO A 832 -22.34 10.80 -21.87
CA PRO A 832 -21.99 10.90 -20.46
C PRO A 832 -22.56 9.77 -19.62
N VAL A 833 -21.83 9.34 -18.59
CA VAL A 833 -22.33 8.42 -17.57
C VAL A 833 -21.69 8.76 -16.24
N ALA A 834 -22.50 8.76 -15.19
CA ALA A 834 -22.05 8.89 -13.82
C ALA A 834 -22.59 7.73 -12.99
N TRP A 835 -21.79 7.23 -12.06
CA TRP A 835 -22.17 6.12 -11.19
C TRP A 835 -21.53 6.23 -9.81
N ILE A 836 -22.16 5.54 -8.86
CA ILE A 836 -21.62 5.26 -7.53
C ILE A 836 -21.72 3.77 -7.22
N ASP A 837 -20.78 3.28 -6.42
CA ASP A 837 -20.76 1.95 -5.83
C ASP A 837 -20.43 2.12 -4.33
N PHE A 838 -21.39 1.80 -3.46
CA PHE A 838 -21.25 2.02 -2.01
C PHE A 838 -20.25 1.04 -1.40
N GLU A 839 -20.26 -0.22 -1.86
CA GLU A 839 -19.40 -1.29 -1.37
C GLU A 839 -17.93 -1.08 -1.76
N ARG A 840 -17.67 -0.22 -2.75
CA ARG A 840 -16.32 0.22 -3.15
C ARG A 840 -15.98 1.63 -2.69
N ASP A 841 -16.89 2.36 -2.06
CA ASP A 841 -16.77 3.81 -1.81
C ASP A 841 -16.23 4.55 -3.04
N LEU A 842 -16.87 4.31 -4.20
CA LEU A 842 -16.39 4.74 -5.51
C LEU A 842 -17.42 5.62 -6.21
N VAL A 843 -16.98 6.81 -6.63
CA VAL A 843 -17.63 7.65 -7.65
C VAL A 843 -16.88 7.47 -8.96
N GLY A 844 -17.62 7.33 -10.05
CA GLY A 844 -17.07 7.46 -11.39
C GLY A 844 -17.91 8.31 -12.32
N VAL A 845 -17.22 9.07 -13.17
CA VAL A 845 -17.82 9.93 -14.19
C VAL A 845 -17.03 9.78 -15.48
N LEU A 846 -17.74 9.58 -16.59
CA LEU A 846 -17.20 9.72 -17.93
C LEU A 846 -18.00 10.80 -18.67
N LEU A 847 -17.32 11.81 -19.22
CA LEU A 847 -17.94 12.78 -20.13
C LEU A 847 -17.37 12.63 -21.55
N MET A 848 -18.29 12.63 -22.51
CA MET A 848 -18.05 12.53 -23.95
C MET A 848 -19.25 13.14 -24.68
N GLN A 849 -19.11 13.49 -25.96
CA GLN A 849 -20.19 14.09 -26.77
C GLN A 849 -20.36 13.36 -28.11
N SER A 850 -20.83 12.11 -28.04
CA SER A 850 -21.20 11.34 -29.23
C SER A 850 -22.31 10.35 -28.90
N ASN A 851 -23.41 10.40 -29.66
CA ASN A 851 -24.42 9.36 -29.66
C ASN A 851 -23.98 8.20 -30.56
N THR A 852 -23.90 7.00 -30.02
CA THR A 852 -23.46 5.82 -30.76
C THR A 852 -24.16 4.54 -30.27
N VAL A 853 -24.30 3.58 -31.18
CA VAL A 853 -24.82 2.23 -30.89
C VAL A 853 -23.93 1.44 -29.92
N ASN A 854 -22.64 1.77 -29.82
CA ASN A 854 -21.69 1.07 -28.95
C ASN A 854 -21.59 1.64 -27.53
N ARG A 855 -22.42 2.63 -27.17
CA ARG A 855 -22.33 3.34 -25.88
C ARG A 855 -22.23 2.41 -24.68
N THR A 856 -23.18 1.50 -24.53
CA THR A 856 -23.21 0.55 -23.40
C THR A 856 -21.98 -0.35 -23.38
N LYS A 857 -21.53 -0.84 -24.54
CA LYS A 857 -20.34 -1.69 -24.66
C LYS A 857 -19.09 -0.97 -24.19
N HIS A 858 -18.90 0.29 -24.63
CA HIS A 858 -17.73 1.09 -24.28
C HIS A 858 -17.73 1.53 -22.82
N HIS A 859 -18.89 1.93 -22.28
CA HIS A 859 -19.04 2.20 -20.85
C HIS A 859 -18.63 1.00 -20.01
N ASN A 860 -19.18 -0.19 -20.32
CA ASN A 860 -18.89 -1.40 -19.57
C ASN A 860 -17.40 -1.75 -19.61
N ARG A 861 -16.76 -1.67 -20.78
CA ARG A 861 -15.31 -1.98 -20.88
C ARG A 861 -14.44 -1.10 -19.99
N ILE A 862 -14.72 0.20 -19.94
CA ILE A 862 -13.97 1.13 -19.08
C ILE A 862 -14.27 0.84 -17.60
N ILE A 863 -15.54 0.66 -17.24
CA ILE A 863 -15.98 0.36 -15.87
C ILE A 863 -15.40 -0.99 -15.38
N ASP A 864 -15.45 -2.03 -16.18
CA ASP A 864 -14.89 -3.36 -15.87
C ASP A 864 -13.38 -3.27 -15.63
N THR A 865 -12.67 -2.48 -16.44
CA THR A 865 -11.24 -2.24 -16.26
C THR A 865 -10.96 -1.55 -14.93
N ILE A 866 -11.74 -0.53 -14.56
CA ILE A 866 -11.62 0.13 -13.26
C ILE A 866 -11.85 -0.87 -12.12
N TYR A 867 -12.89 -1.70 -12.22
CA TYR A 867 -13.31 -2.59 -11.14
C TYR A 867 -12.33 -3.74 -10.89
N ARG A 868 -11.47 -4.10 -11.86
CA ARG A 868 -10.35 -5.03 -11.64
C ARG A 868 -9.34 -4.52 -10.63
N PHE A 869 -9.23 -3.20 -10.47
CA PHE A 869 -8.25 -2.56 -9.60
C PHE A 869 -8.86 -1.93 -8.35
N VAL A 870 -10.19 -1.91 -8.24
CA VAL A 870 -10.93 -1.42 -7.08
C VAL A 870 -11.80 -2.57 -6.56
N PRO A 871 -11.26 -3.44 -5.67
CA PRO A 871 -12.02 -4.57 -5.14
C PRO A 871 -13.20 -4.07 -4.27
N ALA A 872 -14.31 -4.81 -4.28
CA ALA A 872 -15.41 -4.56 -3.34
C ALA A 872 -15.00 -4.93 -1.92
N GLU A 873 -15.38 -4.13 -0.94
CA GLU A 873 -15.40 -4.57 0.44
C GLU A 873 -16.67 -5.40 0.69
N PRO A 874 -16.63 -6.43 1.56
CA PRO A 874 -17.84 -7.13 1.97
C PRO A 874 -18.81 -6.12 2.57
N ALA A 875 -20.07 -6.13 2.11
CA ALA A 875 -21.09 -5.20 2.61
C ALA A 875 -21.17 -5.27 4.14
N SER A 876 -20.85 -4.16 4.82
CA SER A 876 -21.21 -3.97 6.22
C SER A 876 -22.72 -3.77 6.27
N HIS A 877 -23.46 -4.84 6.58
CA HIS A 877 -24.92 -4.84 6.71
C HIS A 877 -25.42 -3.87 7.78
#